data_AF-A0A976E6R8-F1
#
_entry.id   AF-A0A976E6R8-F1
#
_cell.length_a   1.000
_cell.length_b   1.000
_cell.length_c   1.000
_cell.angle_alpha   90.00
_cell.angle_beta   90.00
_cell.angle_gamma   90.00
#
_symmetry.space_group_name_H-M   'P 1'
#
loop_
_entity.id
_entity.type
_entity.pdbx_description
1 polymer ?
#
loop_
_entity_poly.entity_id
_entity_poly.type
_entity_poly.pdbx_seq_one_letter_code
_entity_poly.pdbx_strand_id
1 'polypeptide(L)'
;MRYVSNYILAIGVAQNYPSQEEFGKNRVQYRRFEWKILKSNNFEVYHYGAGTPIATLTIQYAESEFDRITEMLGYTPYNKIKIFLYNSPQELMQSNMGMATTTDLSENELNLAKSRLEIAFTGDQLGFRKKLIQEITQLFVYDMLYGGSLKDALQNSLLLSLPDWFMSGVSAYVAEGWTTELDDYMRDAVVRRQIKKPSLLTGHEAVVVGQSIWNYIAERYGKDNVSNILSLTRIIRTEQTSIASTLGVSYTRFLRDWRDFYTNMAATVNTNYKDAAGDWQQPLGASLNAASKVRLSPDNQYAVATSREGERYLVELIKTENGSRSTLMKGSFFVEKRNYVPHTPLVAWHRNNGLAIITDQKDEVLLQIFDINEKGNAKLRLKRIIRGVNQVIDFDISNDGSSLALSAERDGKNDLYLFNVGRGSLLQLTNDLYDDFSPHFSGTSSTRVLFSSNRLRDSLAITDKGTYKSVRDRLALFVHDGNPRAQAVKRVVDSLGIISNIRSTDENTFYFLSDYKGINNLYKYEADVKLLTPVTAFNQDIKDYDYLPTSGGFATINSRNGKELLGYYRRLGAPVGEITPTPRAQRMAGFQVYKTEQRNNPAADASMIAQMANPRRMQLDSGEIDTDNYEFDADVLKNFEARQKRGGSAVSAANMVSKNRKRENITIKGPTSYKGLFISNDATSDLRIDPVRAFGLAQSLTMNDLLENHIIRAGFFITPTLRTNDLWAEYSNLAHRIDYMARVDRRSLFVSDLNRKYRFNRVAATVSYPLSTRARVSVSPFYAQARLLDVNTVSAPDQNSNYLGTRAEYVYDNTKMNGMNMMEGTRLKVRYDLFGGISGTKGFNRLVVDMRHYQKVHRDIILATRISLAHSAGASPKQSVLGGMENWIANQQEERTENPLAIGLSNQQVPIDNRDIFFVEVAPLRGFNFNKISGSSHLTASAELRMPLIKYFYRGPITSNFLRNFQFVAFSDIGTAWTGKGPFSRQNSLNTEIIRSDFWTATVNNFRNPFLLGYGVGARTMLFGFYVKFDYAWGFDNGEVNSAIPYLTLGYDF
;
A
#
# COMPACT_ATOMS: atom_id res chain seq x y z
N MET A 1 17.07 -15.37 -4.04
CA MET A 1 17.85 -14.32 -4.74
C MET A 1 17.11 -14.03 -6.02
N ARG A 2 16.88 -12.74 -6.33
CA ARG A 2 16.31 -12.19 -7.58
C ARG A 2 14.78 -12.13 -7.63
N TYR A 3 14.23 -10.91 -7.58
CA TYR A 3 13.07 -10.42 -8.34
C TYR A 3 13.26 -8.92 -8.62
N VAL A 4 12.87 -8.45 -9.80
CA VAL A 4 12.91 -7.04 -10.20
C VAL A 4 11.54 -6.62 -10.72
N SER A 5 10.95 -5.59 -10.10
CA SER A 5 10.11 -4.62 -10.82
C SER A 5 10.22 -3.20 -10.26
N ASN A 6 10.58 -2.29 -11.18
CA ASN A 6 10.24 -0.87 -11.38
C ASN A 6 10.54 0.18 -10.30
N TYR A 7 11.45 1.14 -10.64
CA TYR A 7 11.55 2.60 -10.32
C TYR A 7 13.03 3.06 -10.26
N ILE A 8 13.55 4.17 -10.84
CA ILE A 8 13.14 5.28 -11.74
C ILE A 8 14.43 5.80 -12.40
N LEU A 9 14.77 5.48 -13.66
CA LEU A 9 15.91 6.13 -14.35
C LEU A 9 15.70 6.23 -15.86
N ALA A 10 16.13 7.36 -16.43
CA ALA A 10 16.30 7.53 -17.87
C ALA A 10 17.49 6.67 -18.35
N ILE A 11 17.31 5.35 -18.43
CA ILE A 11 18.35 4.46 -18.93
C ILE A 11 18.44 4.66 -20.45
N GLY A 12 19.49 5.34 -20.87
CA GLY A 12 19.92 5.33 -22.27
C GLY A 12 20.76 4.09 -22.44
N VAL A 13 20.10 3.00 -22.81
CA VAL A 13 20.82 1.82 -23.23
C VAL A 13 21.25 2.03 -24.68
N ALA A 14 22.45 1.57 -24.98
CA ALA A 14 23.03 1.68 -26.29
C ALA A 14 22.38 0.63 -27.24
N GLN A 15 22.39 -0.65 -26.81
CA GLN A 15 21.40 -1.71 -27.10
C GLN A 15 20.02 -1.49 -26.46
N ASN A 16 19.10 -0.69 -26.99
CA ASN A 16 17.80 -0.52 -26.33
C ASN A 16 16.86 -1.71 -26.59
N TYR A 17 16.51 -2.43 -25.51
CA TYR A 17 15.48 -3.46 -25.52
C TYR A 17 14.25 -3.01 -24.72
N PRO A 18 13.05 -3.45 -25.11
CA PRO A 18 11.82 -3.09 -24.41
C PRO A 18 11.73 -3.44 -22.94
N SER A 19 12.36 -4.53 -22.50
CA SER A 19 12.32 -4.91 -21.09
C SER A 19 13.23 -4.01 -20.24
N GLN A 20 14.14 -3.28 -20.89
CA GLN A 20 15.07 -2.34 -20.25
C GLN A 20 14.48 -0.92 -20.16
N GLU A 21 13.33 -0.69 -20.80
CA GLU A 21 12.54 0.52 -20.62
C GLU A 21 11.85 0.51 -19.25
N GLU A 22 12.39 1.24 -18.29
CA GLU A 22 11.80 1.34 -16.95
C GLU A 22 10.62 2.32 -16.90
N PHE A 23 9.46 1.84 -16.46
CA PHE A 23 8.32 2.70 -16.11
C PHE A 23 8.33 2.97 -14.61
N GLY A 24 7.69 4.06 -14.18
CA GLY A 24 7.56 4.25 -12.75
C GLY A 24 6.54 5.23 -12.22
N LYS A 25 6.03 4.92 -11.03
CA LYS A 25 5.33 5.86 -10.16
C LYS A 25 6.35 6.71 -9.43
N ASN A 26 5.90 7.87 -9.00
CA ASN A 26 6.75 8.89 -8.40
C ASN A 26 6.21 9.23 -7.01
N ARG A 27 7.08 9.67 -6.11
CA ARG A 27 6.66 10.33 -4.88
C ARG A 27 6.71 11.83 -5.10
N VAL A 28 5.81 12.51 -4.41
CA VAL A 28 5.59 13.93 -4.61
C VAL A 28 5.85 14.61 -3.29
N GLN A 29 7.04 15.20 -3.14
CA GLN A 29 7.44 15.89 -1.93
C GLN A 29 7.04 17.37 -2.00
N TYR A 30 6.42 17.88 -0.95
CA TYR A 30 6.06 19.29 -0.77
C TYR A 30 6.98 19.98 0.24
N ARG A 31 7.59 19.22 1.14
CA ARG A 31 8.54 19.72 2.14
C ARG A 31 9.74 18.78 2.30
N ARG A 32 10.80 19.31 2.90
CA ARG A 32 12.00 18.56 3.27
C ARG A 32 11.94 18.14 4.74
N PHE A 33 12.27 16.89 5.02
CA PHE A 33 12.23 16.32 6.37
C PHE A 33 13.65 16.27 6.97
N GLU A 34 13.88 17.05 8.01
CA GLU A 34 15.13 17.03 8.80
C GLU A 34 14.99 16.05 9.97
N TRP A 35 15.35 14.80 9.72
CA TRP A 35 15.13 13.70 10.66
C TRP A 35 16.07 13.73 11.87
N LYS A 36 15.49 13.40 13.03
CA LYS A 36 16.11 13.20 14.32
C LYS A 36 15.67 11.85 14.88
N ILE A 37 16.44 11.31 15.81
CA ILE A 37 16.24 9.97 16.36
C ILE A 37 16.14 10.06 17.88
N LEU A 38 15.07 9.49 18.43
CA LEU A 38 14.96 9.13 19.84
C LEU A 38 15.17 7.61 19.97
N LYS A 39 15.90 7.18 21.01
CA LYS A 39 16.24 5.77 21.23
C LYS A 39 15.82 5.30 22.62
N SER A 40 15.34 4.07 22.69
CA SER A 40 15.07 3.33 23.93
C SER A 40 15.73 1.94 23.90
N ASN A 41 15.31 1.06 24.80
CA ASN A 41 15.85 -0.29 24.89
C ASN A 41 15.51 -1.11 23.64
N ASN A 42 14.24 -1.08 23.22
CA ASN A 42 13.71 -1.92 22.15
C ASN A 42 13.40 -1.14 20.85
N PHE A 43 13.29 0.19 20.90
CA PHE A 43 12.81 1.02 19.80
C PHE A 43 13.75 2.17 19.44
N GLU A 44 13.73 2.57 18.17
CA GLU A 44 14.28 3.82 17.65
C GLU A 44 13.15 4.57 16.92
N VAL A 45 12.78 5.77 17.38
CA VAL A 45 11.77 6.60 16.73
C VAL A 45 12.45 7.71 15.96
N TYR A 46 12.32 7.65 14.64
CA TYR A 46 12.71 8.67 13.70
C TYR A 46 11.57 9.68 13.58
N HIS A 47 11.86 10.96 13.76
CA HIS A 47 10.89 12.06 13.68
C HIS A 47 11.55 13.33 13.12
N TYR A 48 10.80 14.39 12.85
CA TYR A 48 11.36 15.64 12.32
C TYR A 48 10.56 16.86 12.81
N GLY A 49 11.13 18.06 12.61
CA GLY A 49 10.48 19.33 12.92
C GLY A 49 9.97 19.43 14.37
N ALA A 50 8.72 19.87 14.54
CA ALA A 50 8.04 19.98 15.82
C ALA A 50 7.56 18.64 16.41
N GLY A 51 7.75 17.52 15.72
CA GLY A 51 7.26 16.18 16.12
C GLY A 51 7.98 15.52 17.31
N THR A 52 8.81 16.24 18.06
CA THR A 52 9.54 15.65 19.21
C THR A 52 8.61 15.20 20.36
N PRO A 53 7.56 15.97 20.73
CA PRO A 53 6.61 15.55 21.78
C PRO A 53 5.90 14.24 21.41
N ILE A 54 5.40 14.13 20.17
CA ILE A 54 4.74 12.92 19.70
C ILE A 54 5.69 11.74 19.53
N ALA A 55 6.94 11.97 19.12
CA ALA A 55 7.96 10.92 19.08
C ALA A 55 8.26 10.36 20.47
N THR A 56 8.27 11.24 21.48
CA THR A 56 8.44 10.84 22.89
C THR A 56 7.27 9.98 23.35
N LEU A 57 6.03 10.38 23.05
CA LEU A 57 4.82 9.61 23.35
C LEU A 57 4.83 8.26 22.62
N THR A 58 5.26 8.23 21.38
CA THR A 58 5.37 7.01 20.57
C THR A 58 6.30 6.00 21.23
N ILE A 59 7.50 6.42 21.67
CA ILE A 59 8.40 5.54 22.43
C ILE A 59 7.76 5.07 23.74
N GLN A 60 7.08 5.97 24.46
CA GLN A 60 6.45 5.63 25.73
C GLN A 60 5.36 4.58 25.56
N TYR A 61 4.46 4.75 24.58
CA TYR A 61 3.44 3.75 24.26
C TYR A 61 4.08 2.43 23.84
N ALA A 62 5.03 2.44 22.92
CA ALA A 62 5.69 1.24 22.40
C ALA A 62 6.41 0.44 23.50
N GLU A 63 7.22 1.10 24.33
CA GLU A 63 7.93 0.45 25.45
C GLU A 63 6.98 -0.02 26.55
N SER A 64 5.86 0.68 26.78
CA SER A 64 4.90 0.29 27.82
C SER A 64 4.10 -0.97 27.47
N GLU A 65 3.94 -1.26 26.18
CA GLU A 65 3.17 -2.40 25.67
C GLU A 65 4.07 -3.58 25.26
N PHE A 66 5.39 -3.37 25.14
CA PHE A 66 6.35 -4.38 24.69
C PHE A 66 6.21 -5.71 25.43
N ASP A 67 6.30 -5.70 26.77
CA ASP A 67 6.29 -6.93 27.55
C ASP A 67 4.95 -7.69 27.39
N ARG A 68 3.82 -6.96 27.38
CA ARG A 68 2.47 -7.54 27.15
C ARG A 68 2.36 -8.21 25.78
N ILE A 69 2.83 -7.54 24.73
CA ILE A 69 2.78 -8.10 23.37
C ILE A 69 3.67 -9.35 23.30
N THR A 70 4.89 -9.31 23.83
CA THR A 70 5.81 -10.46 23.79
C THR A 70 5.30 -11.66 24.58
N GLU A 71 4.65 -11.44 25.73
CA GLU A 71 4.04 -12.49 26.53
C GLU A 71 2.86 -13.14 25.79
N MET A 72 1.96 -12.31 25.23
CA MET A 72 0.78 -12.80 24.50
C MET A 72 1.14 -13.56 23.22
N LEU A 73 2.23 -13.20 22.55
CA LEU A 73 2.73 -13.89 21.36
C LEU A 73 3.65 -15.07 21.69
N GLY A 74 4.21 -15.14 22.90
CA GLY A 74 5.26 -16.10 23.25
C GLY A 74 6.56 -15.89 22.46
N TYR A 75 6.82 -14.66 22.00
CA TYR A 75 7.94 -14.33 21.12
C TYR A 75 8.53 -12.96 21.45
N THR A 76 9.86 -12.86 21.45
CA THR A 76 10.59 -11.60 21.62
C THR A 76 11.45 -11.34 20.39
N PRO A 77 11.33 -10.17 19.74
CA PRO A 77 12.15 -9.82 18.58
C PRO A 77 13.64 -9.70 18.95
N TYR A 78 14.52 -10.06 18.01
CA TYR A 78 15.96 -9.92 18.21
C TYR A 78 16.48 -8.50 17.91
N ASN A 79 15.92 -7.86 16.88
CA ASN A 79 16.34 -6.55 16.40
C ASN A 79 15.54 -5.42 17.07
N LYS A 80 16.20 -4.27 17.30
CA LYS A 80 15.47 -3.05 17.65
C LYS A 80 14.58 -2.60 16.50
N ILE A 81 13.32 -2.30 16.80
CA ILE A 81 12.38 -1.80 15.80
C ILE A 81 12.68 -0.33 15.51
N LYS A 82 12.67 0.03 14.21
CA LYS A 82 12.75 1.42 13.75
C LYS A 82 11.37 1.93 13.37
N ILE A 83 10.89 2.95 14.05
CA ILE A 83 9.59 3.58 13.79
C ILE A 83 9.84 4.93 13.12
N PHE A 84 9.36 5.10 11.90
CA PHE A 84 9.38 6.34 11.15
C PHE A 84 8.04 7.04 11.35
N LEU A 85 8.07 8.06 12.22
CA LEU A 85 6.90 8.81 12.64
C LEU A 85 6.75 10.06 11.78
N TYR A 86 5.59 10.19 11.14
CA TYR A 86 5.17 11.36 10.39
C TYR A 86 4.14 12.16 11.19
N ASN A 87 4.23 13.49 11.16
CA ASN A 87 3.32 14.34 11.93
C ASN A 87 1.91 14.34 11.35
N SER A 88 1.78 14.04 10.05
CA SER A 88 0.48 13.86 9.41
C SER A 88 0.51 12.76 8.35
N PRO A 89 -0.65 12.25 7.97
CA PRO A 89 -0.79 11.26 6.89
C PRO A 89 -0.43 11.81 5.52
N GLN A 90 -0.70 13.09 5.29
CA GLN A 90 -0.32 13.81 4.08
C GLN A 90 1.21 13.90 3.98
N GLU A 91 1.92 13.99 5.11
CA GLU A 91 3.38 13.91 5.15
C GLU A 91 3.90 12.48 4.93
N LEU A 92 3.25 11.45 5.50
CA LEU A 92 3.57 10.03 5.25
C LEU A 92 3.50 9.69 3.75
N MET A 93 2.56 10.28 3.01
CA MET A 93 2.43 10.09 1.57
C MET A 93 3.63 10.62 0.77
N GLN A 94 4.44 11.51 1.34
CA GLN A 94 5.66 12.08 0.75
C GLN A 94 6.90 11.21 1.02
N SER A 95 6.76 10.11 1.78
CA SER A 95 7.85 9.17 2.07
C SER A 95 8.41 8.53 0.80
N ASN A 96 9.74 8.51 0.70
CA ASN A 96 10.47 7.77 -0.33
C ASN A 96 10.71 6.30 0.05
N MET A 97 10.40 5.89 1.28
CA MET A 97 10.68 4.53 1.72
C MET A 97 9.86 3.50 0.94
N GLY A 98 10.53 2.47 0.45
CA GLY A 98 9.96 1.44 -0.41
C GLY A 98 10.14 1.71 -1.90
N MET A 99 10.70 2.85 -2.31
CA MET A 99 10.97 3.18 -3.72
C MET A 99 12.21 2.49 -4.30
N ALA A 100 13.21 2.19 -3.46
CA ALA A 100 14.52 1.73 -3.92
C ALA A 100 14.64 0.21 -4.06
N THR A 101 13.67 -0.56 -3.54
CA THR A 101 13.77 -2.03 -3.44
C THR A 101 13.06 -2.69 -4.61
N THR A 102 13.66 -3.69 -5.26
CA THR A 102 13.09 -4.31 -6.46
C THR A 102 12.25 -5.56 -6.18
N THR A 103 11.93 -5.83 -4.91
CA THR A 103 11.21 -7.03 -4.45
C THR A 103 9.73 -7.02 -4.82
N ASP A 104 9.14 -8.19 -5.10
CA ASP A 104 7.68 -8.37 -5.27
C ASP A 104 6.87 -8.15 -3.98
N LEU A 105 7.55 -7.99 -2.84
CA LEU A 105 6.92 -7.67 -1.56
C LEU A 105 6.19 -6.34 -1.67
N SER A 106 5.00 -6.26 -1.09
CA SER A 106 4.36 -4.97 -0.84
C SER A 106 5.27 -4.09 0.03
N GLU A 107 5.10 -2.76 -0.05
CA GLU A 107 5.84 -1.81 0.80
C GLU A 107 5.73 -2.18 2.29
N ASN A 108 4.55 -2.65 2.71
CA ASN A 108 4.34 -3.09 4.09
C ASN A 108 5.20 -4.32 4.42
N GLU A 109 5.12 -5.38 3.62
CA GLU A 109 5.92 -6.59 3.85
C GLU A 109 7.43 -6.31 3.83
N LEU A 110 7.87 -5.39 2.96
CA LEU A 110 9.25 -4.95 2.92
C LEU A 110 9.68 -4.23 4.21
N ASN A 111 8.83 -3.36 4.74
CA ASN A 111 9.07 -2.68 6.02
C ASN A 111 9.15 -3.69 7.16
N LEU A 112 8.20 -4.64 7.23
CA LEU A 112 8.19 -5.70 8.23
C LEU A 112 9.47 -6.56 8.15
N ALA A 113 9.88 -6.96 6.95
CA ALA A 113 11.10 -7.75 6.72
C ALA A 113 12.41 -7.00 7.07
N LYS A 114 12.37 -5.66 7.13
CA LYS A 114 13.49 -4.81 7.54
C LYS A 114 13.39 -4.36 9.01
N SER A 115 12.43 -4.89 9.78
CA SER A 115 12.09 -4.47 11.15
C SER A 115 11.84 -2.96 11.26
N ARG A 116 11.11 -2.42 10.28
CA ARG A 116 10.72 -1.00 10.19
C ARG A 116 9.22 -0.86 10.24
N LEU A 117 8.77 0.25 10.80
CA LEU A 117 7.38 0.67 10.80
C LEU A 117 7.28 2.11 10.30
N GLU A 118 6.40 2.38 9.34
CA GLU A 118 6.00 3.73 8.97
C GLU A 118 4.62 4.03 9.54
N ILE A 119 4.51 5.08 10.34
CA ILE A 119 3.24 5.46 10.97
C ILE A 119 3.06 6.98 10.97
N ALA A 120 1.84 7.43 10.71
CA ALA A 120 1.45 8.82 10.80
C ALA A 120 0.56 9.06 12.01
N PHE A 121 0.66 10.25 12.59
CA PHE A 121 -0.31 10.70 13.58
C PHE A 121 -1.63 11.07 12.90
N THR A 122 -2.72 10.42 13.32
CA THR A 122 -4.05 10.60 12.72
C THR A 122 -4.75 11.89 13.13
N GLY A 123 -4.20 12.57 14.13
CA GLY A 123 -4.84 13.72 14.74
C GLY A 123 -5.36 13.46 16.14
N ASP A 124 -5.29 12.22 16.65
CA ASP A 124 -5.77 11.83 17.98
C ASP A 124 -4.90 10.77 18.68
N GLN A 125 -4.76 10.85 20.00
CA GLN A 125 -3.90 9.98 20.80
C GLN A 125 -4.45 8.56 20.94
N LEU A 126 -5.77 8.39 21.09
CA LEU A 126 -6.39 7.07 21.28
C LEU A 126 -6.24 6.18 20.04
N GLY A 127 -6.66 6.67 18.88
CA GLY A 127 -6.54 6.00 17.59
C GLY A 127 -5.09 5.75 17.23
N PHE A 128 -4.21 6.74 17.42
CA PHE A 128 -2.78 6.57 17.18
C PHE A 128 -2.14 5.48 18.05
N ARG A 129 -2.43 5.46 19.36
CA ARG A 129 -1.91 4.43 20.27
C ARG A 129 -2.35 3.03 19.82
N LYS A 130 -3.65 2.84 19.55
CA LYS A 130 -4.20 1.55 19.09
C LYS A 130 -3.53 1.09 17.81
N LYS A 131 -3.40 1.99 16.83
CA LYS A 131 -2.75 1.73 15.55
C LYS A 131 -1.28 1.37 15.72
N LEU A 132 -0.54 2.11 16.55
CA LEU A 132 0.86 1.84 16.85
C LEU A 132 1.06 0.43 17.43
N ILE A 133 0.23 0.04 18.39
CA ILE A 133 0.30 -1.29 19.02
C ILE A 133 -0.03 -2.39 18.01
N GLN A 134 -1.04 -2.19 17.17
CA GLN A 134 -1.40 -3.13 16.11
C GLN A 134 -0.24 -3.35 15.15
N GLU A 135 0.38 -2.27 14.67
CA GLU A 135 1.49 -2.35 13.71
C GLU A 135 2.75 -2.97 14.33
N ILE A 136 3.08 -2.65 15.60
CA ILE A 136 4.17 -3.31 16.32
C ILE A 136 3.90 -4.81 16.47
N THR A 137 2.67 -5.18 16.81
CA THR A 137 2.28 -6.59 16.94
C THR A 137 2.38 -7.30 15.59
N GLN A 138 1.93 -6.67 14.51
CA GLN A 138 2.04 -7.23 13.17
C GLN A 138 3.49 -7.48 12.79
N LEU A 139 4.41 -6.57 13.13
CA LEU A 139 5.85 -6.74 12.94
C LEU A 139 6.40 -7.91 13.76
N PHE A 140 6.02 -8.07 15.03
CA PHE A 140 6.46 -9.20 15.85
C PHE A 140 5.96 -10.54 15.31
N VAL A 141 4.71 -10.60 14.87
CA VAL A 141 4.14 -11.80 14.25
C VAL A 141 4.86 -12.10 12.93
N TYR A 142 5.18 -11.07 12.14
CA TYR A 142 5.98 -11.24 10.91
C TYR A 142 7.37 -11.79 11.21
N ASP A 143 8.09 -11.19 12.15
CA ASP A 143 9.43 -11.60 12.59
C ASP A 143 9.42 -13.05 13.13
N MET A 144 8.40 -13.41 13.91
CA MET A 144 8.19 -14.76 14.42
C MET A 144 8.00 -15.81 13.31
N LEU A 145 7.19 -15.51 12.29
CA LEU A 145 6.79 -16.46 11.26
C LEU A 145 7.79 -16.53 10.09
N TYR A 146 8.35 -15.39 9.69
CA TYR A 146 9.19 -15.24 8.50
C TYR A 146 10.67 -15.00 8.83
N GLY A 147 11.01 -14.68 10.09
CA GLY A 147 12.36 -14.39 10.54
C GLY A 147 12.72 -12.89 10.50
N GLY A 148 13.80 -12.54 11.18
CA GLY A 148 14.19 -11.13 11.42
C GLY A 148 15.11 -10.51 10.39
N SER A 149 15.33 -11.17 9.26
CA SER A 149 16.13 -10.63 8.16
C SER A 149 15.38 -10.76 6.82
N LEU A 150 15.64 -9.82 5.90
CA LEU A 150 15.07 -9.86 4.54
C LEU A 150 15.38 -11.17 3.81
N LYS A 151 16.56 -11.75 4.05
CA LYS A 151 16.96 -13.04 3.48
C LYS A 151 16.05 -14.16 3.99
N ASP A 152 15.82 -14.23 5.30
CA ASP A 152 14.97 -15.25 5.91
C ASP A 152 13.53 -15.06 5.47
N ALA A 153 13.05 -13.81 5.42
CA ALA A 153 11.71 -13.48 4.96
C ALA A 153 11.46 -13.91 3.51
N LEU A 154 12.41 -13.67 2.60
CA LEU A 154 12.33 -14.13 1.22
C LEU A 154 12.38 -15.67 1.12
N GLN A 155 13.17 -16.34 1.95
CA GLN A 155 13.26 -17.80 1.95
C GLN A 155 11.99 -18.46 2.52
N ASN A 156 11.46 -17.91 3.62
CA ASN A 156 10.29 -18.45 4.31
C ASN A 156 8.98 -18.10 3.58
N SER A 157 8.87 -16.94 2.95
CA SER A 157 7.70 -16.57 2.13
C SER A 157 7.48 -17.50 0.93
N LEU A 158 8.53 -18.16 0.44
CA LEU A 158 8.40 -19.21 -0.57
C LEU A 158 7.72 -20.48 -0.04
N LEU A 159 7.79 -20.73 1.27
CA LEU A 159 7.38 -21.99 1.91
C LEU A 159 6.15 -21.84 2.81
N LEU A 160 5.87 -20.63 3.28
CA LEU A 160 4.76 -20.28 4.17
C LEU A 160 3.83 -19.28 3.47
N SER A 161 2.64 -19.74 3.09
CA SER A 161 1.58 -18.90 2.54
C SER A 161 0.41 -18.89 3.51
N LEU A 162 0.24 -17.77 4.21
CA LEU A 162 -0.85 -17.55 5.15
C LEU A 162 -1.92 -16.65 4.55
N PRO A 163 -3.20 -16.84 4.91
CA PRO A 163 -4.26 -15.95 4.48
C PRO A 163 -4.19 -14.59 5.21
N ASP A 164 -4.63 -13.52 4.55
CA ASP A 164 -4.54 -12.13 5.06
C ASP A 164 -5.09 -11.97 6.48
N TRP A 165 -6.16 -12.69 6.83
CA TRP A 165 -6.82 -12.58 8.13
C TRP A 165 -5.94 -13.04 9.30
N PHE A 166 -5.00 -13.96 9.07
CA PHE A 166 -4.28 -14.64 10.15
C PHE A 166 -3.39 -13.65 10.92
N MET A 167 -2.44 -13.02 10.23
CA MET A 167 -1.54 -12.05 10.82
C MET A 167 -2.23 -10.73 11.17
N SER A 168 -3.04 -10.21 10.24
CA SER A 168 -3.70 -8.92 10.46
C SER A 168 -4.75 -9.00 11.57
N GLY A 169 -5.48 -10.12 11.66
CA GLY A 169 -6.44 -10.38 12.71
C GLY A 169 -5.82 -10.56 14.09
N VAL A 170 -4.72 -11.31 14.23
CA VAL A 170 -4.06 -11.46 15.55
C VAL A 170 -3.50 -10.12 16.01
N SER A 171 -2.95 -9.32 15.09
CA SER A 171 -2.44 -7.99 15.41
C SER A 171 -3.54 -7.06 15.94
N ALA A 172 -4.72 -7.07 15.31
CA ALA A 172 -5.88 -6.31 15.76
C ALA A 172 -6.40 -6.81 17.12
N TYR A 173 -6.43 -8.13 17.32
CA TYR A 173 -6.87 -8.73 18.58
C TYR A 173 -5.92 -8.42 19.76
N VAL A 174 -4.61 -8.48 19.56
CA VAL A 174 -3.63 -8.11 20.59
C VAL A 174 -3.69 -6.62 20.90
N ALA A 175 -3.94 -5.78 19.90
CA ALA A 175 -4.03 -4.33 20.07
C ALA A 175 -5.29 -3.89 20.82
N GLU A 176 -6.46 -4.38 20.42
CA GLU A 176 -7.76 -3.87 20.89
C GLU A 176 -8.64 -4.92 21.57
N GLY A 177 -8.36 -6.20 21.38
CA GLY A 177 -9.22 -7.27 21.86
C GLY A 177 -10.56 -7.27 21.14
N TRP A 178 -11.64 -7.10 21.91
CA TRP A 178 -12.99 -6.94 21.38
C TRP A 178 -13.31 -5.46 21.14
N THR A 179 -13.95 -5.16 20.01
CA THR A 179 -14.40 -3.81 19.65
C THR A 179 -15.86 -3.84 19.20
N THR A 180 -16.53 -2.68 19.28
CA THR A 180 -17.87 -2.47 18.74
C THR A 180 -17.90 -2.66 17.22
N GLU A 181 -16.88 -2.19 16.51
CA GLU A 181 -16.71 -2.38 15.05
C GLU A 181 -16.68 -3.88 14.67
N LEU A 182 -15.93 -4.70 15.42
CA LEU A 182 -15.91 -6.14 15.21
C LEU A 182 -17.28 -6.77 15.42
N ASP A 183 -17.97 -6.37 16.48
CA ASP A 183 -19.29 -6.91 16.80
C ASP A 183 -20.31 -6.52 15.74
N ASP A 184 -20.35 -5.24 15.33
CA ASP A 184 -21.23 -4.73 14.28
C ASP A 184 -21.00 -5.43 12.95
N TYR A 185 -19.73 -5.57 12.56
CA TYR A 185 -19.35 -6.29 11.35
C TYR A 185 -19.84 -7.74 11.39
N MET A 186 -19.57 -8.46 12.49
CA MET A 186 -19.95 -9.86 12.61
C MET A 186 -21.47 -10.03 12.67
N ARG A 187 -22.22 -9.13 13.32
CA ARG A 187 -23.69 -9.12 13.32
C ARG A 187 -24.26 -8.96 11.91
N ASP A 188 -23.77 -8.01 11.11
CA ASP A 188 -24.19 -7.87 9.70
C ASP A 188 -23.80 -9.11 8.87
N ALA A 189 -22.58 -9.60 9.05
CA ALA A 189 -22.01 -10.68 8.26
C ALA A 189 -22.69 -12.03 8.49
N VAL A 190 -23.04 -12.39 9.74
CA VAL A 190 -23.71 -13.68 10.03
C VAL A 190 -25.21 -13.68 9.72
N VAL A 191 -25.87 -12.52 9.85
CA VAL A 191 -27.34 -12.42 9.67
C VAL A 191 -27.70 -12.24 8.20
N ARG A 192 -26.97 -11.39 7.47
CA ARG A 192 -27.40 -10.90 6.15
C ARG A 192 -26.51 -11.36 5.01
N ARG A 193 -25.30 -11.86 5.30
CA ARG A 193 -24.30 -12.22 4.28
C ARG A 193 -23.97 -13.70 4.36
N GLN A 194 -23.57 -14.28 3.23
CA GLN A 194 -22.83 -15.54 3.26
C GLN A 194 -21.36 -15.20 3.54
N ILE A 195 -20.92 -15.45 4.77
CA ILE A 195 -19.51 -15.27 5.15
C ILE A 195 -18.65 -16.15 4.24
N LYS A 196 -17.85 -15.51 3.37
CA LYS A 196 -16.87 -16.21 2.54
C LYS A 196 -15.90 -16.96 3.46
N LYS A 197 -15.28 -18.03 2.95
CA LYS A 197 -14.20 -18.72 3.68
C LYS A 197 -13.14 -17.68 4.08
N PRO A 198 -12.65 -17.66 5.34
CA PRO A 198 -11.65 -16.70 5.78
C PRO A 198 -10.43 -16.59 4.86
N SER A 199 -10.01 -17.71 4.26
CA SER A 199 -8.91 -17.79 3.28
C SER A 199 -9.11 -16.97 1.99
N LEU A 200 -10.31 -16.47 1.72
CA LEU A 200 -10.64 -15.66 0.54
C LEU A 200 -10.85 -14.17 0.86
N LEU A 201 -10.71 -13.80 2.13
CA LEU A 201 -10.89 -12.42 2.58
C LEU A 201 -9.61 -11.63 2.37
N THR A 202 -9.75 -10.36 2.01
CA THR A 202 -8.63 -9.43 1.83
C THR A 202 -8.97 -8.06 2.43
N GLY A 203 -7.93 -7.25 2.67
CA GLY A 203 -8.10 -5.89 3.19
C GLY A 203 -8.78 -5.83 4.56
N HIS A 204 -9.60 -4.81 4.81
CA HIS A 204 -10.21 -4.57 6.11
C HIS A 204 -11.15 -5.69 6.59
N GLU A 205 -11.90 -6.34 5.68
CA GLU A 205 -12.75 -7.49 6.01
C GLU A 205 -11.92 -8.65 6.57
N ALA A 206 -10.71 -8.89 6.05
CA ALA A 206 -9.81 -9.90 6.60
C ALA A 206 -9.33 -9.55 8.02
N VAL A 207 -9.05 -8.27 8.29
CA VAL A 207 -8.64 -7.80 9.62
C VAL A 207 -9.74 -8.07 10.65
N VAL A 208 -10.96 -7.63 10.39
CA VAL A 208 -12.07 -7.70 11.37
C VAL A 208 -12.54 -9.14 11.58
N VAL A 209 -12.66 -9.92 10.50
CA VAL A 209 -12.99 -11.35 10.62
C VAL A 209 -11.85 -12.11 11.32
N GLY A 210 -10.59 -11.79 11.01
CA GLY A 210 -9.46 -12.39 11.70
C GLY A 210 -9.45 -12.06 13.19
N GLN A 211 -9.69 -10.78 13.55
CA GLN A 211 -9.80 -10.33 14.94
C GLN A 211 -10.92 -11.09 15.67
N SER A 212 -12.06 -11.34 15.01
CA SER A 212 -13.17 -12.10 15.60
C SER A 212 -12.85 -13.59 15.79
N ILE A 213 -12.06 -14.19 14.89
CA ILE A 213 -11.56 -15.56 15.06
C ILE A 213 -10.63 -15.65 16.27
N TRP A 214 -9.65 -14.75 16.39
CA TRP A 214 -8.72 -14.72 17.53
C TRP A 214 -9.41 -14.39 18.85
N ASN A 215 -10.39 -13.47 18.83
CA ASN A 215 -11.24 -13.20 19.97
C ASN A 215 -12.02 -14.44 20.40
N TYR A 216 -12.61 -15.18 19.46
CA TYR A 216 -13.30 -16.43 19.76
C TYR A 216 -12.36 -17.50 20.33
N ILE A 217 -11.15 -17.65 19.78
CA ILE A 217 -10.13 -18.57 20.31
C ILE A 217 -9.85 -18.24 21.78
N ALA A 218 -9.56 -16.98 22.07
CA ALA A 218 -9.22 -16.55 23.42
C ALA A 218 -10.38 -16.69 24.42
N GLU A 219 -11.61 -16.41 23.98
CA GLU A 219 -12.81 -16.52 24.83
C GLU A 219 -13.23 -17.96 25.10
N ARG A 220 -13.10 -18.86 24.11
CA ARG A 220 -13.57 -20.23 24.21
C ARG A 220 -12.50 -21.22 24.69
N TYR A 221 -11.25 -21.00 24.28
CA TYR A 221 -10.13 -21.91 24.52
C TYR A 221 -9.03 -21.28 25.40
N GLY A 222 -9.12 -19.99 25.74
CA GLY A 222 -8.13 -19.30 26.57
C GLY A 222 -7.04 -18.59 25.75
N LYS A 223 -6.43 -17.56 26.36
CA LYS A 223 -5.48 -16.66 25.69
C LYS A 223 -4.16 -17.34 25.31
N ASP A 224 -3.71 -18.33 26.06
CA ASP A 224 -2.44 -19.05 25.81
C ASP A 224 -2.46 -19.79 24.47
N ASN A 225 -3.64 -20.16 23.96
CA ASN A 225 -3.76 -20.79 22.65
C ASN A 225 -3.41 -19.86 21.48
N VAL A 226 -3.35 -18.54 21.70
CA VAL A 226 -2.86 -17.60 20.68
C VAL A 226 -1.39 -17.86 20.36
N SER A 227 -0.51 -17.91 21.38
CA SER A 227 0.92 -18.15 21.19
C SER A 227 1.20 -19.58 20.71
N ASN A 228 0.45 -20.57 21.20
CA ASN A 228 0.58 -21.98 20.78
C ASN A 228 0.29 -22.15 19.28
N ILE A 229 -0.82 -21.57 18.78
CA ILE A 229 -1.18 -21.65 17.36
C ILE A 229 -0.12 -20.98 16.49
N LEU A 230 0.38 -19.79 16.88
CA LEU A 230 1.42 -19.08 16.13
C LEU A 230 2.72 -19.89 16.07
N SER A 231 3.13 -20.45 17.21
CA SER A 231 4.34 -21.28 17.32
C SER A 231 4.24 -22.54 16.47
N LEU A 232 3.09 -23.20 16.49
CA LEU A 232 2.86 -24.39 15.68
C LEU A 232 2.77 -24.05 14.18
N THR A 233 2.20 -22.90 13.83
CA THR A 233 2.12 -22.40 12.45
C THR A 233 3.50 -22.17 11.85
N ARG A 234 4.44 -21.64 12.64
CA ARG A 234 5.85 -21.51 12.24
C ARG A 234 6.49 -22.84 11.85
N ILE A 235 6.11 -23.94 12.52
CA ILE A 235 6.67 -25.28 12.32
C ILE A 235 5.97 -26.02 11.18
N ILE A 236 4.64 -26.13 11.22
CA ILE A 236 3.83 -26.92 10.27
C ILE A 236 3.65 -26.17 8.94
N ARG A 237 3.77 -24.84 8.97
CA ARG A 237 3.60 -23.94 7.82
C ARG A 237 2.18 -23.88 7.25
N THR A 238 1.18 -24.20 8.07
CA THR A 238 -0.24 -24.07 7.72
C THR A 238 -1.03 -23.59 8.94
N GLU A 239 -1.94 -22.64 8.74
CA GLU A 239 -2.81 -22.13 9.81
C GLU A 239 -3.87 -23.17 10.22
N GLN A 240 -4.40 -23.91 9.24
CA GLN A 240 -5.54 -24.81 9.45
C GLN A 240 -5.17 -26.00 10.32
N THR A 241 -4.04 -26.65 10.01
CA THR A 241 -3.52 -27.77 10.79
C THR A 241 -3.08 -27.29 12.17
N SER A 242 -2.47 -26.11 12.26
CA SER A 242 -2.01 -25.56 13.54
C SER A 242 -3.18 -25.26 14.49
N ILE A 243 -4.26 -24.67 13.99
CA ILE A 243 -5.50 -24.46 14.76
C ILE A 243 -6.10 -25.81 15.16
N ALA A 244 -6.21 -26.75 14.23
CA ALA A 244 -6.84 -28.04 14.50
C ALA A 244 -6.08 -28.86 15.55
N SER A 245 -4.76 -28.91 15.44
CA SER A 245 -3.88 -29.64 16.37
C SER A 245 -3.83 -28.97 17.74
N THR A 246 -3.84 -27.64 17.82
CA THR A 246 -3.78 -26.94 19.11
C THR A 246 -5.10 -27.04 19.88
N LEU A 247 -6.23 -26.93 19.18
CA LEU A 247 -7.56 -26.89 19.81
C LEU A 247 -8.24 -28.26 19.93
N GLY A 248 -7.65 -29.33 19.35
CA GLY A 248 -8.23 -30.68 19.36
C GLY A 248 -9.52 -30.83 18.57
N VAL A 249 -9.83 -29.90 17.65
CA VAL A 249 -11.04 -29.92 16.82
C VAL A 249 -10.69 -29.74 15.34
N SER A 250 -11.42 -30.39 14.44
CA SER A 250 -11.17 -30.21 13.00
C SER A 250 -11.39 -28.75 12.57
N TYR A 251 -10.59 -28.25 11.64
CA TYR A 251 -10.68 -26.85 11.19
C TYR A 251 -12.08 -26.49 10.65
N THR A 252 -12.74 -27.43 9.96
CA THR A 252 -14.13 -27.26 9.48
C THR A 252 -15.11 -27.10 10.64
N ARG A 253 -14.98 -27.91 11.69
CA ARG A 253 -15.82 -27.80 12.90
C ARG A 253 -15.53 -26.49 13.62
N PHE A 254 -14.27 -26.13 13.80
CA PHE A 254 -13.86 -24.87 14.39
C PHE A 254 -14.51 -23.66 13.71
N LEU A 255 -14.46 -23.58 12.36
CA LEU A 255 -15.07 -22.48 11.62
C LEU A 255 -16.61 -22.45 11.74
N ARG A 256 -17.26 -23.61 11.87
CA ARG A 256 -18.70 -23.69 12.12
C ARG A 256 -19.01 -23.16 13.52
N ASP A 257 -18.33 -23.68 14.53
CA ASP A 257 -18.58 -23.34 15.93
C ASP A 257 -18.26 -21.85 16.22
N TRP A 258 -17.25 -21.27 15.56
CA TRP A 258 -16.98 -19.82 15.54
C TRP A 258 -18.12 -19.02 14.91
N ARG A 259 -18.65 -19.47 13.76
CA ARG A 259 -19.78 -18.79 13.11
C ARG A 259 -21.01 -18.85 14.02
N ASP A 260 -21.32 -20.01 14.57
CA ASP A 260 -22.47 -20.23 15.44
C ASP A 260 -22.39 -19.36 16.71
N PHE A 261 -21.18 -19.17 17.26
CA PHE A 261 -20.95 -18.25 18.37
C PHE A 261 -21.45 -16.82 18.06
N TYR A 262 -21.07 -16.25 16.92
CA TYR A 262 -21.51 -14.91 16.52
C TYR A 262 -22.97 -14.88 16.04
N THR A 263 -23.47 -15.94 15.39
CA THR A 263 -24.88 -16.06 14.99
C THR A 263 -25.81 -16.04 16.20
N ASN A 264 -25.49 -16.78 17.26
CA ASN A 264 -26.29 -16.81 18.48
C ASN A 264 -26.30 -15.44 19.17
N MET A 265 -25.17 -14.74 19.20
CA MET A 265 -25.09 -13.38 19.72
C MET A 265 -25.97 -12.41 18.91
N ALA A 266 -25.89 -12.47 17.58
CA ALA A 266 -26.68 -11.62 16.70
C ALA A 266 -28.19 -11.89 16.82
N ALA A 267 -28.59 -13.15 17.00
CA ALA A 267 -29.98 -13.52 17.26
C ALA A 267 -30.54 -12.86 18.52
N THR A 268 -29.80 -12.86 19.64
CA THR A 268 -30.20 -12.18 20.88
C THR A 268 -30.27 -10.66 20.74
N VAL A 269 -29.44 -10.06 19.90
CA VAL A 269 -29.53 -8.62 19.60
C VAL A 269 -30.79 -8.31 18.79
N ASN A 270 -31.07 -9.10 17.75
CA ASN A 270 -32.22 -8.87 16.87
C ASN A 270 -33.59 -9.06 17.53
N THR A 271 -33.68 -9.69 18.70
CA THR A 271 -34.94 -9.74 19.47
C THR A 271 -35.25 -8.41 20.16
N ASN A 272 -34.23 -7.64 20.55
CA ASN A 272 -34.37 -6.43 21.37
C ASN A 272 -34.11 -5.13 20.58
N TYR A 273 -33.48 -5.22 19.41
CA TYR A 273 -33.10 -4.10 18.57
C TYR A 273 -33.76 -4.20 17.18
N LYS A 274 -33.94 -3.07 16.50
CA LYS A 274 -34.66 -2.97 15.21
C LYS A 274 -33.72 -2.62 14.05
N ASP A 275 -34.08 -2.98 12.83
CA ASP A 275 -33.36 -2.50 11.64
C ASP A 275 -33.57 -0.99 11.47
N ALA A 276 -32.47 -0.27 11.21
CA ALA A 276 -32.56 1.09 10.68
C ALA A 276 -33.09 1.00 9.24
N ALA A 277 -34.39 1.22 9.01
CA ALA A 277 -35.01 1.10 7.68
C ALA A 277 -35.23 2.45 6.96
N GLY A 278 -35.32 3.58 7.68
CA GLY A 278 -35.58 4.91 7.11
C GLY A 278 -36.92 5.03 6.37
N ASP A 279 -37.26 6.26 5.97
CA ASP A 279 -38.24 6.52 4.91
C ASP A 279 -37.65 6.17 3.53
N TRP A 280 -36.36 6.45 3.35
CA TRP A 280 -35.57 5.96 2.25
C TRP A 280 -34.15 5.63 2.70
N GLN A 281 -33.52 4.72 1.96
CA GLN A 281 -32.12 4.35 2.16
C GLN A 281 -31.42 4.25 0.83
N GLN A 282 -30.15 4.62 0.83
CA GLN A 282 -29.35 4.50 -0.37
C GLN A 282 -27.88 4.20 -0.04
N PRO A 283 -27.20 3.35 -0.82
CA PRO A 283 -25.80 3.07 -0.59
C PRO A 283 -24.94 4.30 -0.89
N LEU A 284 -23.97 4.56 -0.03
CA LEU A 284 -22.84 5.40 -0.37
C LEU A 284 -21.86 4.54 -1.17
N GLY A 285 -21.17 5.10 -2.15
CA GLY A 285 -20.14 4.40 -2.95
C GLY A 285 -18.88 4.02 -2.15
N ALA A 286 -19.03 3.89 -0.84
CA ALA A 286 -17.96 3.90 0.13
C ALA A 286 -17.64 2.49 0.66
N SER A 287 -16.34 2.20 0.82
CA SER A 287 -15.90 1.04 1.59
C SER A 287 -16.29 1.21 3.06
N LEU A 288 -16.46 0.12 3.81
CA LEU A 288 -16.91 0.13 5.21
C LEU A 288 -16.17 1.09 6.16
N ASN A 289 -14.96 1.58 5.84
CA ASN A 289 -14.17 2.47 6.71
C ASN A 289 -13.90 3.83 6.04
N ALA A 290 -14.90 4.43 5.40
CA ALA A 290 -14.70 5.67 4.65
C ALA A 290 -14.73 6.94 5.49
N ALA A 291 -15.02 6.85 6.80
CA ALA A 291 -15.21 7.99 7.69
C ALA A 291 -16.23 9.01 7.14
N SER A 292 -17.25 8.51 6.43
CA SER A 292 -18.29 9.31 5.80
C SER A 292 -19.07 10.14 6.82
N LYS A 293 -19.44 11.37 6.44
CA LYS A 293 -20.19 12.33 7.26
C LYS A 293 -21.53 12.65 6.62
N VAL A 294 -22.56 12.85 7.43
CA VAL A 294 -23.88 13.33 6.99
C VAL A 294 -24.34 14.52 7.80
N ARG A 295 -24.84 15.57 7.14
CA ARG A 295 -25.47 16.73 7.81
C ARG A 295 -26.73 17.18 7.08
N LEU A 296 -27.76 17.54 7.82
CA LEU A 296 -29.04 18.06 7.31
C LEU A 296 -29.02 19.58 7.25
N SER A 297 -29.56 20.14 6.17
CA SER A 297 -29.75 21.58 6.06
C SER A 297 -30.75 22.07 7.12
N PRO A 298 -30.63 23.29 7.66
CA PRO A 298 -31.51 23.77 8.73
C PRO A 298 -33.01 23.75 8.40
N ASP A 299 -33.36 23.83 7.11
CA ASP A 299 -34.74 23.74 6.59
C ASP A 299 -35.21 22.31 6.29
N ASN A 300 -34.35 21.31 6.51
CA ASN A 300 -34.58 19.89 6.23
C ASN A 300 -34.92 19.58 4.76
N GLN A 301 -34.58 20.44 3.80
CA GLN A 301 -34.79 20.19 2.37
C GLN A 301 -33.64 19.39 1.73
N TYR A 302 -32.44 19.48 2.31
CA TYR A 302 -31.22 18.89 1.79
C TYR A 302 -30.46 18.11 2.88
N ALA A 303 -29.81 17.04 2.47
CA ALA A 303 -28.74 16.40 3.22
C ALA A 303 -27.44 16.56 2.43
N VAL A 304 -26.33 16.81 3.10
CA VAL A 304 -24.99 16.65 2.51
C VAL A 304 -24.39 15.37 3.05
N ALA A 305 -23.82 14.55 2.16
CA ALA A 305 -23.10 13.35 2.53
C ALA A 305 -21.70 13.38 1.92
N THR A 306 -20.70 12.95 2.69
CA THR A 306 -19.37 12.69 2.17
C THR A 306 -19.19 11.20 1.96
N SER A 307 -18.51 10.80 0.90
CA SER A 307 -18.22 9.39 0.63
C SER A 307 -16.85 9.22 -0.03
N ARG A 308 -16.26 8.04 0.13
CA ARG A 308 -14.93 7.74 -0.38
C ARG A 308 -14.89 6.46 -1.20
N GLU A 309 -14.47 6.57 -2.44
CA GLU A 309 -14.26 5.44 -3.34
C GLU A 309 -12.77 5.33 -3.71
N GLY A 310 -12.05 4.47 -2.97
CA GLY A 310 -10.61 4.28 -3.11
C GLY A 310 -9.81 5.56 -2.84
N GLU A 311 -9.17 6.10 -3.87
CA GLU A 311 -8.41 7.34 -3.80
C GLU A 311 -9.27 8.60 -4.02
N ARG A 312 -10.56 8.47 -4.31
CA ARG A 312 -11.44 9.61 -4.59
C ARG A 312 -12.38 9.85 -3.43
N TYR A 313 -12.68 11.12 -3.17
CA TYR A 313 -13.76 11.52 -2.28
C TYR A 313 -14.79 12.35 -3.03
N LEU A 314 -16.03 12.24 -2.58
CA LEU A 314 -17.18 12.95 -3.10
C LEU A 314 -17.87 13.68 -1.95
N VAL A 315 -18.35 14.88 -2.23
CA VAL A 315 -19.35 15.57 -1.41
C VAL A 315 -20.60 15.68 -2.25
N GLU A 316 -21.66 15.02 -1.81
CA GLU A 316 -22.93 14.91 -2.52
C GLU A 316 -24.01 15.69 -1.77
N LEU A 317 -24.79 16.48 -2.50
CA LEU A 317 -26.00 17.12 -2.02
C LEU A 317 -27.20 16.25 -2.40
N ILE A 318 -28.08 15.98 -1.44
CA ILE A 318 -29.16 15.00 -1.56
C ILE A 318 -30.46 15.68 -1.16
N LYS A 319 -31.47 15.66 -2.02
CA LYS A 319 -32.81 16.17 -1.67
C LYS A 319 -33.50 15.22 -0.70
N THR A 320 -33.96 15.72 0.45
CA THR A 320 -34.60 14.88 1.47
C THR A 320 -35.96 14.32 1.05
N GLU A 321 -36.66 15.02 0.14
CA GLU A 321 -37.98 14.65 -0.36
C GLU A 321 -37.99 13.31 -1.10
N ASN A 322 -37.02 13.11 -2.02
CA ASN A 322 -36.98 11.97 -2.94
C ASN A 322 -35.64 11.24 -2.99
N GLY A 323 -34.64 11.70 -2.23
CA GLY A 323 -33.30 11.14 -2.21
C GLY A 323 -32.47 11.40 -3.48
N SER A 324 -32.88 12.30 -4.37
CA SER A 324 -32.11 12.61 -5.58
C SER A 324 -30.76 13.25 -5.23
N ARG A 325 -29.67 12.79 -5.86
CA ARG A 325 -28.30 13.22 -5.56
C ARG A 325 -27.71 14.10 -6.65
N SER A 326 -26.93 15.09 -6.25
CA SER A 326 -26.04 15.85 -7.13
C SER A 326 -24.64 15.96 -6.51
N THR A 327 -23.59 15.86 -7.32
CA THR A 327 -22.21 16.00 -6.83
C THR A 327 -21.85 17.48 -6.70
N LEU A 328 -21.55 17.91 -5.47
CA LEU A 328 -21.09 19.27 -5.17
C LEU A 328 -19.59 19.41 -5.37
N MET A 329 -18.82 18.46 -4.86
CA MET A 329 -17.36 18.48 -4.91
C MET A 329 -16.82 17.08 -5.16
N LYS A 330 -15.75 17.00 -5.96
CA LYS A 330 -14.95 15.78 -6.13
C LYS A 330 -13.48 16.11 -5.90
N GLY A 331 -12.78 15.22 -5.22
CA GLY A 331 -11.34 15.31 -5.05
C GLY A 331 -10.69 13.94 -4.93
N SER A 332 -9.40 13.91 -4.67
CA SER A 332 -8.66 12.66 -4.52
C SER A 332 -7.58 12.75 -3.45
N PHE A 333 -7.51 11.71 -2.61
CA PHE A 333 -6.41 11.42 -1.72
C PHE A 333 -5.56 10.30 -2.32
N PHE A 334 -4.25 10.49 -2.43
CA PHE A 334 -3.39 9.41 -2.88
C PHE A 334 -3.04 8.48 -1.70
N VAL A 335 -3.67 7.31 -1.63
CA VAL A 335 -3.37 6.32 -0.58
C VAL A 335 -2.92 5.04 -1.26
N GLU A 336 -1.63 4.95 -1.57
CA GLU A 336 -1.06 3.69 -2.04
C GLU A 336 -0.80 2.75 -0.87
N LYS A 337 -1.47 1.58 -0.90
CA LYS A 337 -1.22 0.36 -0.10
C LYS A 337 -1.04 0.52 1.43
N ARG A 338 -1.22 1.72 1.97
CA ARG A 338 -1.14 2.04 3.40
C ARG A 338 -2.56 2.23 3.90
N ASN A 339 -2.94 1.52 4.96
CA ASN A 339 -4.28 1.57 5.55
C ASN A 339 -4.46 2.86 6.35
N TYR A 340 -4.54 3.99 5.65
CA TYR A 340 -4.77 5.29 6.25
C TYR A 340 -6.05 5.94 5.69
N VAL A 341 -6.91 6.40 6.60
CA VAL A 341 -8.18 7.06 6.28
C VAL A 341 -8.12 8.49 6.79
N PRO A 342 -8.03 9.52 5.91
CA PRO A 342 -8.12 10.91 6.35
C PRO A 342 -9.54 11.19 6.84
N HIS A 343 -9.66 12.09 7.81
CA HIS A 343 -10.95 12.56 8.35
C HIS A 343 -11.68 13.48 7.37
N THR A 344 -10.98 14.09 6.42
CA THR A 344 -11.55 14.98 5.42
C THR A 344 -12.12 14.21 4.22
N PRO A 345 -13.12 14.74 3.49
CA PRO A 345 -13.77 16.04 3.69
C PRO A 345 -14.74 16.06 4.89
N LEU A 346 -14.73 17.17 5.63
CA LEU A 346 -15.67 17.45 6.72
C LEU A 346 -16.71 18.47 6.24
N VAL A 347 -17.92 18.42 6.79
CA VAL A 347 -19.06 19.26 6.38
C VAL A 347 -19.87 19.75 7.58
N ALA A 348 -20.36 20.99 7.53
CA ALA A 348 -21.27 21.56 8.53
C ALA A 348 -22.17 22.66 7.91
N TRP A 349 -23.42 22.75 8.37
CA TRP A 349 -24.38 23.76 7.90
C TRP A 349 -24.48 24.94 8.86
N HIS A 350 -24.70 26.13 8.33
CA HIS A 350 -25.15 27.31 9.07
C HIS A 350 -26.47 27.84 8.51
N ARG A 351 -27.05 28.86 9.15
CA ARG A 351 -28.35 29.44 8.74
C ARG A 351 -28.35 29.89 7.27
N ASN A 352 -29.54 29.91 6.65
CA ASN A 352 -29.78 30.26 5.25
C ASN A 352 -29.09 29.30 4.25
N ASN A 353 -29.01 28.01 4.59
CA ASN A 353 -28.43 26.95 3.75
C ASN A 353 -26.99 27.27 3.28
N GLY A 354 -26.19 27.87 4.17
CA GLY A 354 -24.77 27.99 3.94
C GLY A 354 -24.03 26.73 4.41
N LEU A 355 -23.25 26.14 3.52
CA LEU A 355 -22.53 24.89 3.73
C LEU A 355 -21.03 25.14 3.80
N ALA A 356 -20.42 24.86 4.94
CA ALA A 356 -18.98 24.86 5.12
C ALA A 356 -18.40 23.47 4.84
N ILE A 357 -17.28 23.42 4.12
CA ILE A 357 -16.54 22.22 3.78
C ILE A 357 -15.07 22.44 4.14
N ILE A 358 -14.48 21.51 4.89
CA ILE A 358 -13.03 21.47 5.16
C ILE A 358 -12.41 20.28 4.42
N THR A 359 -11.33 20.55 3.68
CA THR A 359 -10.57 19.54 2.92
C THR A 359 -9.07 19.73 3.11
N ASP A 360 -8.30 18.64 3.07
CA ASP A 360 -6.83 18.73 3.00
C ASP A 360 -6.35 18.71 1.54
N GLN A 361 -5.63 19.74 1.12
CA GLN A 361 -5.08 19.85 -0.23
C GLN A 361 -3.62 20.33 -0.21
N LYS A 362 -2.71 19.56 -0.81
CA LYS A 362 -1.27 19.90 -0.92
C LYS A 362 -0.65 20.32 0.43
N ASP A 363 -0.96 19.57 1.49
CA ASP A 363 -0.44 19.82 2.85
C ASP A 363 -0.98 21.12 3.50
N GLU A 364 -2.12 21.61 3.02
CA GLU A 364 -2.86 22.76 3.58
C GLU A 364 -4.31 22.36 3.92
N VAL A 365 -4.82 22.89 5.05
CA VAL A 365 -6.24 22.76 5.44
C VAL A 365 -7.04 23.90 4.79
N LEU A 366 -7.96 23.54 3.91
CA LEU A 366 -8.76 24.48 3.13
C LEU A 366 -10.23 24.49 3.60
N LEU A 367 -10.72 25.68 3.97
CA LEU A 367 -12.13 25.98 4.23
C LEU A 367 -12.78 26.55 2.96
N GLN A 368 -13.94 26.00 2.58
CA GLN A 368 -14.81 26.52 1.54
C GLN A 368 -16.23 26.67 2.07
N ILE A 369 -16.86 27.82 1.84
CA ILE A 369 -18.26 28.05 2.22
C ILE A 369 -19.07 28.30 0.95
N PHE A 370 -20.17 27.57 0.80
CA PHE A 370 -21.10 27.64 -0.32
C PHE A 370 -22.47 28.12 0.17
N ASP A 371 -23.12 28.99 -0.60
CA ASP A 371 -24.53 29.29 -0.41
C ASP A 371 -25.34 28.36 -1.33
N ILE A 372 -26.27 27.58 -0.77
CA ILE A 372 -27.13 26.66 -1.52
C ILE A 372 -28.51 27.30 -1.69
N ASN A 373 -28.93 27.52 -2.95
CA ASN A 373 -30.25 28.07 -3.23
C ASN A 373 -31.37 26.99 -3.21
N GLU A 374 -32.63 27.41 -3.29
CA GLU A 374 -33.80 26.53 -3.31
C GLU A 374 -33.79 25.48 -4.44
N LYS A 375 -33.09 25.75 -5.55
CA LYS A 375 -32.95 24.82 -6.67
C LYS A 375 -31.83 23.78 -6.45
N GLY A 376 -31.06 23.90 -5.38
CA GLY A 376 -29.90 23.05 -5.07
C GLY A 376 -28.61 23.47 -5.78
N ASN A 377 -28.57 24.69 -6.34
CA ASN A 377 -27.34 25.22 -6.94
C ASN A 377 -26.46 25.83 -5.85
N ALA A 378 -25.20 25.38 -5.81
CA ALA A 378 -24.21 25.87 -4.88
C ALA A 378 -23.37 27.01 -5.48
N LYS A 379 -23.27 28.14 -4.78
CA LYS A 379 -22.39 29.25 -5.13
C LYS A 379 -21.27 29.37 -4.10
N LEU A 380 -20.02 29.25 -4.52
CA LEU A 380 -18.87 29.46 -3.62
C LEU A 380 -18.83 30.92 -3.16
N ARG A 381 -18.95 31.13 -1.84
CA ARG A 381 -18.91 32.44 -1.19
C ARG A 381 -17.52 32.77 -0.64
N LEU A 382 -16.85 31.79 -0.04
CA LEU A 382 -15.54 31.96 0.58
C LEU A 382 -14.63 30.75 0.31
N LYS A 383 -13.35 31.02 0.08
CA LYS A 383 -12.27 30.03 0.07
C LYS A 383 -11.11 30.56 0.89
N ARG A 384 -10.65 29.83 1.90
CA ARG A 384 -9.61 30.27 2.84
C ARG A 384 -8.78 29.12 3.39
N ILE A 385 -7.49 29.34 3.60
CA ILE A 385 -6.59 28.40 4.26
C ILE A 385 -6.67 28.62 5.77
N ILE A 386 -6.85 27.56 6.56
CA ILE A 386 -6.77 27.61 8.02
C ILE A 386 -5.30 27.39 8.40
N ARG A 387 -4.63 28.45 8.82
CA ARG A 387 -3.22 28.39 9.26
C ARG A 387 -3.12 28.09 10.75
N GLY A 388 -2.01 27.45 11.15
CA GLY A 388 -1.70 27.19 12.56
C GLY A 388 -2.17 25.83 13.07
N VAL A 389 -2.75 24.99 12.21
CA VAL A 389 -3.07 23.58 12.45
C VAL A 389 -2.54 22.74 11.30
N ASN A 390 -2.25 21.48 11.58
CA ASN A 390 -1.76 20.51 10.59
C ASN A 390 -2.92 19.68 10.02
N GLN A 391 -3.89 19.33 10.86
CA GLN A 391 -5.06 18.52 10.50
C GLN A 391 -6.29 19.01 11.25
N VAL A 392 -7.48 18.87 10.66
CA VAL A 392 -8.77 19.07 11.35
C VAL A 392 -9.49 17.73 11.37
N ILE A 393 -9.86 17.29 12.57
CA ILE A 393 -10.46 15.97 12.81
C ILE A 393 -11.98 16.07 12.71
N ASP A 394 -12.56 17.11 13.31
CA ASP A 394 -13.99 17.40 13.25
C ASP A 394 -14.22 18.91 13.46
N PHE A 395 -15.38 19.42 13.02
CA PHE A 395 -15.72 20.82 13.23
C PHE A 395 -17.23 21.07 13.23
N ASP A 396 -17.58 22.23 13.79
CA ASP A 396 -18.91 22.82 13.67
C ASP A 396 -18.81 24.31 13.34
N ILE A 397 -19.88 24.87 12.77
CA ILE A 397 -19.99 26.28 12.38
C ILE A 397 -21.11 26.96 13.15
N SER A 398 -20.85 28.16 13.64
CA SER A 398 -21.85 28.92 14.38
C SER A 398 -23.05 29.26 13.48
N ASN A 399 -24.23 29.39 14.07
CA ASN A 399 -25.48 29.66 13.35
C ASN A 399 -25.41 30.87 12.40
N ASP A 400 -24.66 31.91 12.78
CA ASP A 400 -24.43 33.14 12.00
C ASP A 400 -23.30 33.01 10.94
N GLY A 401 -22.59 31.88 10.91
CA GLY A 401 -21.46 31.61 10.03
C GLY A 401 -20.19 32.40 10.34
N SER A 402 -20.12 33.08 11.50
CA SER A 402 -19.00 33.95 11.84
C SER A 402 -17.80 33.22 12.44
N SER A 403 -18.03 32.06 13.06
CA SER A 403 -17.03 31.31 13.83
C SER A 403 -17.13 29.80 13.58
N LEU A 404 -16.00 29.11 13.61
CA LEU A 404 -15.91 27.64 13.59
C LEU A 404 -15.35 27.16 14.92
N ALA A 405 -15.92 26.08 15.46
CA ALA A 405 -15.32 25.30 16.52
C ALA A 405 -14.60 24.11 15.88
N LEU A 406 -13.28 24.01 16.07
CA LEU A 406 -12.44 22.98 15.44
C LEU A 406 -11.87 22.06 16.51
N SER A 407 -11.95 20.75 16.29
CA SER A 407 -11.04 19.77 16.87
C SER A 407 -9.91 19.60 15.89
N ALA A 408 -8.72 20.08 16.25
CA ALA A 408 -7.62 20.18 15.31
C ALA A 408 -6.30 19.76 15.94
N GLU A 409 -5.45 19.18 15.10
CA GLU A 409 -4.13 18.75 15.50
C GLU A 409 -3.09 19.85 15.29
N ARG A 410 -2.31 20.10 16.34
CA ARG A 410 -1.11 20.92 16.30
C ARG A 410 -0.05 20.34 17.23
N ASP A 411 1.17 20.19 16.73
CA ASP A 411 2.34 19.74 17.51
C ASP A 411 2.11 18.38 18.21
N GLY A 412 1.29 17.50 17.62
CA GLY A 412 0.96 16.17 18.14
C GLY A 412 -0.16 16.15 19.17
N LYS A 413 -0.94 17.22 19.30
CA LYS A 413 -2.05 17.34 20.26
C LYS A 413 -3.35 17.66 19.56
N ASN A 414 -4.41 16.97 19.95
CA ASN A 414 -5.77 17.22 19.50
C ASN A 414 -6.45 18.19 20.47
N ASP A 415 -6.42 19.48 20.14
CA ASP A 415 -6.99 20.52 21.00
C ASP A 415 -8.21 21.18 20.33
N LEU A 416 -8.98 21.89 21.14
CA LEU A 416 -10.12 22.68 20.73
C LEU A 416 -9.70 24.09 20.31
N TYR A 417 -10.22 24.57 19.18
CA TYR A 417 -9.95 25.91 18.66
C TYR A 417 -11.24 26.63 18.23
N LEU A 418 -11.22 27.96 18.33
CA LEU A 418 -12.18 28.85 17.68
C LEU A 418 -11.54 29.57 16.50
N PHE A 419 -12.10 29.41 15.32
CA PHE A 419 -11.64 30.09 14.11
C PHE A 419 -12.65 31.14 13.67
N ASN A 420 -12.20 32.40 13.57
CA ASN A 420 -13.05 33.48 13.06
C ASN A 420 -13.03 33.50 11.53
N VAL A 421 -14.18 33.28 10.89
CA VAL A 421 -14.29 33.14 9.43
C VAL A 421 -13.93 34.43 8.69
N GLY A 422 -14.40 35.58 9.19
CA GLY A 422 -14.16 36.89 8.57
C GLY A 422 -12.69 37.32 8.64
N ARG A 423 -12.09 37.28 9.84
CA ARG A 423 -10.69 37.70 10.08
C ARG A 423 -9.66 36.65 9.72
N GLY A 424 -10.03 35.37 9.70
CA GLY A 424 -9.09 34.26 9.46
C GLY A 424 -8.13 34.00 10.63
N SER A 425 -8.53 34.37 11.84
CA SER A 425 -7.74 34.19 13.06
C SER A 425 -8.15 32.92 13.79
N LEU A 426 -7.17 32.13 14.17
CA LEU A 426 -7.34 30.91 14.98
C LEU A 426 -7.00 31.20 16.44
N LEU A 427 -7.88 30.79 17.35
CA LEU A 427 -7.72 30.92 18.80
C LEU A 427 -7.76 29.54 19.45
N GLN A 428 -6.73 29.18 20.21
CA GLN A 428 -6.67 27.91 20.95
C GLN A 428 -7.44 28.01 22.27
N LEU A 429 -8.24 26.99 22.58
CA LEU A 429 -9.02 26.90 23.81
C LEU A 429 -8.43 25.90 24.82
N THR A 430 -7.95 24.75 24.34
CA THR A 430 -7.30 23.73 25.17
C THR A 430 -5.85 23.50 24.73
N ASN A 431 -4.99 23.03 25.65
CA ASN A 431 -3.57 22.77 25.37
C ASN A 431 -3.01 21.72 26.33
N ASP A 432 -3.47 20.48 26.17
CA ASP A 432 -3.03 19.35 26.97
C ASP A 432 -2.78 18.13 26.07
N LEU A 433 -2.68 16.93 26.65
CA LEU A 433 -2.47 15.68 25.91
C LEU A 433 -3.80 14.95 25.64
N TYR A 434 -4.89 15.39 26.25
CA TYR A 434 -6.17 14.73 26.12
C TYR A 434 -6.77 15.07 24.75
N ASP A 435 -7.52 14.14 24.18
CA ASP A 435 -8.17 14.37 22.90
C ASP A 435 -9.50 15.09 23.11
N ASP A 436 -9.75 16.15 22.35
CA ASP A 436 -10.99 16.94 22.38
C ASP A 436 -11.76 16.78 21.05
N PHE A 437 -12.78 15.92 21.04
CA PHE A 437 -13.52 15.50 19.86
C PHE A 437 -14.90 16.15 19.72
N SER A 438 -15.45 16.04 18.50
CA SER A 438 -16.84 16.38 18.14
C SER A 438 -17.31 17.72 18.72
N PRO A 439 -16.61 18.83 18.40
CA PRO A 439 -17.01 20.14 18.88
C PRO A 439 -18.38 20.52 18.29
N HIS A 440 -19.23 21.15 19.09
CA HIS A 440 -20.54 21.64 18.66
C HIS A 440 -20.89 22.92 19.42
N PHE A 441 -21.43 23.94 18.74
CA PHE A 441 -21.86 25.16 19.42
C PHE A 441 -23.09 24.93 20.30
N SER A 442 -23.09 25.46 21.52
CA SER A 442 -24.23 25.36 22.44
C SER A 442 -25.27 26.44 22.13
N GLY A 443 -26.49 26.02 21.78
CA GLY A 443 -27.61 26.92 21.51
C GLY A 443 -27.34 27.90 20.35
N THR A 444 -27.54 29.20 20.59
CA THR A 444 -27.30 30.26 19.60
C THR A 444 -25.93 30.93 19.74
N SER A 445 -25.09 30.46 20.67
CA SER A 445 -23.76 31.03 20.92
C SER A 445 -22.82 30.80 19.72
N SER A 446 -21.91 31.76 19.50
CA SER A 446 -20.80 31.64 18.55
C SER A 446 -19.45 31.41 19.24
N THR A 447 -19.45 31.18 20.57
CA THR A 447 -18.22 31.00 21.37
C THR A 447 -18.28 29.83 22.34
N ARG A 448 -19.47 29.46 22.84
CA ARG A 448 -19.65 28.37 23.81
C ARG A 448 -19.72 27.03 23.07
N VAL A 449 -18.80 26.12 23.40
CA VAL A 449 -18.57 24.87 22.67
C VAL A 449 -18.73 23.66 23.59
N LEU A 450 -19.56 22.71 23.16
CA LEU A 450 -19.63 21.35 23.68
C LEU A 450 -18.62 20.47 22.96
N PHE A 451 -17.98 19.56 23.67
CA PHE A 451 -17.02 18.62 23.09
C PHE A 451 -16.89 17.37 23.97
N SER A 452 -16.49 16.24 23.39
CA SER A 452 -16.15 15.03 24.16
C SER A 452 -14.65 14.93 24.37
N SER A 453 -14.23 14.44 25.54
CA SER A 453 -12.80 14.34 25.86
C SER A 453 -12.46 13.17 26.76
N ASN A 454 -11.24 12.64 26.63
CA ASN A 454 -10.69 11.60 27.50
C ASN A 454 -10.01 12.16 28.77
N ARG A 455 -10.18 13.46 29.03
CA ARG A 455 -9.65 14.14 30.21
C ARG A 455 -10.28 13.62 31.50
N LEU A 456 -9.44 13.38 32.51
CA LEU A 456 -9.87 12.82 33.80
C LEU A 456 -10.45 13.87 34.75
N ARG A 457 -9.96 15.10 34.67
CA ARG A 457 -10.30 16.19 35.58
C ARG A 457 -10.87 17.37 34.80
N ASP A 458 -11.65 18.18 35.48
CA ASP A 458 -12.32 19.35 34.93
C ASP A 458 -11.38 20.58 34.93
N SER A 459 -10.08 20.37 34.69
CA SER A 459 -9.03 21.37 34.79
C SER A 459 -8.30 21.53 33.46
N LEU A 460 -8.03 22.78 33.08
CA LEU A 460 -7.13 23.18 31.99
C LEU A 460 -5.85 23.81 32.55
N ALA A 461 -5.59 23.66 33.86
CA ALA A 461 -4.45 24.27 34.51
C ALA A 461 -3.13 23.71 33.94
N ILE A 462 -2.09 24.56 33.93
CA ILE A 462 -0.76 24.22 33.40
C ILE A 462 -0.15 22.96 34.06
N THR A 463 -0.57 22.63 35.29
CA THR A 463 -0.11 21.46 36.05
C THR A 463 -0.71 20.13 35.59
N ASP A 464 -1.84 20.13 34.88
CA ASP A 464 -2.54 18.91 34.42
C ASP A 464 -2.57 18.82 32.89
N LYS A 465 -1.40 18.62 32.29
CA LYS A 465 -1.27 18.44 30.83
C LYS A 465 -1.44 16.99 30.37
N GLY A 466 -1.76 16.06 31.28
CA GLY A 466 -1.81 14.63 31.00
C GLY A 466 -0.44 13.99 30.74
N THR A 467 -0.43 12.66 30.68
CA THR A 467 0.71 11.80 30.33
C THR A 467 0.21 10.63 29.49
N TYR A 468 1.10 9.89 28.85
CA TYR A 468 0.73 8.68 28.10
C TYR A 468 -0.04 7.63 28.95
N LYS A 469 0.06 7.70 30.30
CA LYS A 469 -0.68 6.83 31.23
C LYS A 469 -2.08 7.35 31.57
N SER A 470 -2.36 8.64 31.37
CA SER A 470 -3.65 9.26 31.71
C SER A 470 -4.64 9.25 30.54
N VAL A 471 -4.17 9.09 29.31
CA VAL A 471 -5.01 8.92 28.11
C VAL A 471 -5.74 7.56 28.20
N ARG A 472 -7.08 7.58 28.19
CA ARG A 472 -7.95 6.39 28.35
C ARG A 472 -9.04 6.35 27.29
N ASP A 473 -9.54 5.15 27.00
CA ASP A 473 -10.57 4.89 25.99
C ASP A 473 -12.00 5.32 26.43
N ARG A 474 -12.11 6.23 27.39
CA ARG A 474 -13.38 6.68 27.98
C ARG A 474 -13.55 8.17 27.71
N LEU A 475 -14.61 8.55 27.02
CA LEU A 475 -14.92 9.94 26.70
C LEU A 475 -16.06 10.45 27.58
N ALA A 476 -15.89 11.63 28.17
CA ALA A 476 -16.91 12.38 28.89
C ALA A 476 -17.29 13.64 28.10
N LEU A 477 -18.47 14.20 28.37
CA LEU A 477 -18.96 15.42 27.71
C LEU A 477 -18.60 16.66 28.53
N PHE A 478 -18.01 17.66 27.90
CA PHE A 478 -17.58 18.92 28.51
C PHE A 478 -18.13 20.13 27.76
N VAL A 479 -18.15 21.26 28.45
CA VAL A 479 -18.49 22.57 27.90
C VAL A 479 -17.37 23.56 28.19
N HIS A 480 -17.00 24.34 27.17
CA HIS A 480 -16.04 25.43 27.23
C HIS A 480 -16.70 26.75 26.81
N ASP A 481 -16.56 27.82 27.59
CA ASP A 481 -17.24 29.10 27.36
C ASP A 481 -16.58 30.00 26.29
N GLY A 482 -15.67 29.43 25.49
CA GLY A 482 -14.90 30.16 24.47
C GLY A 482 -13.81 31.13 24.97
N ASN A 483 -13.57 31.22 26.29
CA ASN A 483 -12.50 32.06 26.84
C ASN A 483 -11.15 31.34 26.83
N PRO A 484 -10.15 31.76 26.02
CA PRO A 484 -8.86 31.08 25.89
C PRO A 484 -8.00 31.10 27.17
N ARG A 485 -8.39 31.88 28.19
CA ARG A 485 -7.72 31.94 29.50
C ARG A 485 -8.40 31.07 30.57
N ALA A 486 -9.43 30.32 30.21
CA ALA A 486 -10.11 29.42 31.14
C ALA A 486 -9.11 28.43 31.76
N GLN A 487 -9.24 28.20 33.07
CA GLN A 487 -8.42 27.24 33.83
C GLN A 487 -9.17 25.95 34.14
N ALA A 488 -10.45 25.88 33.76
CA ALA A 488 -11.35 24.76 34.03
C ALA A 488 -12.39 24.65 32.91
N VAL A 489 -12.92 23.44 32.75
CA VAL A 489 -14.05 23.12 31.86
C VAL A 489 -15.16 22.51 32.68
N LYS A 490 -16.41 22.68 32.27
CA LYS A 490 -17.55 22.10 32.98
C LYS A 490 -17.86 20.72 32.41
N ARG A 491 -17.72 19.65 33.19
CA ARG A 491 -18.25 18.33 32.80
C ARG A 491 -19.77 18.33 32.91
N VAL A 492 -20.41 17.76 31.90
CA VAL A 492 -21.87 17.66 31.79
C VAL A 492 -22.31 16.21 31.93
N VAL A 493 -21.62 15.28 31.27
CA VAL A 493 -21.93 13.84 31.29
C VAL A 493 -20.64 13.09 31.57
N ASP A 494 -20.66 12.20 32.56
CA ASP A 494 -19.56 11.25 32.79
C ASP A 494 -19.47 10.22 31.65
N SER A 495 -18.40 9.42 31.64
CA SER A 495 -18.21 8.44 30.57
C SER A 495 -19.29 7.35 30.60
N LEU A 496 -20.19 7.43 29.63
CA LEU A 496 -21.17 6.41 29.26
C LEU A 496 -20.67 5.70 27.99
N GLY A 497 -19.52 5.03 28.08
CA GLY A 497 -18.84 4.47 26.91
C GLY A 497 -18.08 5.54 26.09
N ILE A 498 -18.01 5.35 24.78
CA ILE A 498 -17.43 6.27 23.81
C ILE A 498 -18.52 7.23 23.33
N ILE A 499 -18.44 8.50 23.75
CA ILE A 499 -19.35 9.58 23.35
C ILE A 499 -18.83 10.29 22.09
N SER A 500 -19.64 10.36 21.03
CA SER A 500 -19.27 11.03 19.77
C SER A 500 -20.44 11.76 19.10
N ASN A 501 -20.13 12.60 18.11
CA ASN A 501 -21.09 13.31 17.26
C ASN A 501 -22.16 14.11 18.02
N ILE A 502 -21.71 15.04 18.85
CA ILE A 502 -22.61 15.79 19.75
C ILE A 502 -23.49 16.77 18.96
N ARG A 503 -24.75 16.93 19.40
CA ARG A 503 -25.69 17.98 19.01
C ARG A 503 -26.38 18.57 20.24
N SER A 504 -26.83 19.81 20.14
CA SER A 504 -27.60 20.48 21.20
C SER A 504 -28.75 21.29 20.64
N THR A 505 -29.91 21.27 21.29
CA THR A 505 -31.01 22.22 21.01
C THR A 505 -30.85 23.51 21.76
N ASP A 506 -30.39 23.41 22.99
CA ASP A 506 -30.29 24.47 23.98
C ASP A 506 -29.12 24.16 24.94
N GLU A 507 -29.06 24.86 26.06
CA GLU A 507 -27.98 24.72 27.04
C GLU A 507 -28.16 23.53 28.00
N ASN A 508 -29.27 22.78 27.90
CA ASN A 508 -29.65 21.73 28.83
C ASN A 508 -29.86 20.36 28.15
N THR A 509 -30.26 20.34 26.89
CA THR A 509 -30.62 19.14 26.15
C THR A 509 -29.58 18.81 25.08
N PHE A 510 -28.94 17.65 25.25
CA PHE A 510 -27.87 17.18 24.37
C PHE A 510 -28.22 15.85 23.73
N TYR A 511 -27.80 15.67 22.48
CA TYR A 511 -27.91 14.43 21.73
C TYR A 511 -26.50 13.96 21.36
N PHE A 512 -26.22 12.68 21.50
CA PHE A 512 -24.92 12.11 21.14
C PHE A 512 -25.03 10.62 20.85
N LEU A 513 -24.03 10.09 20.14
CA LEU A 513 -23.87 8.65 20.00
C LEU A 513 -23.12 8.07 21.20
N SER A 514 -23.52 6.88 21.62
CA SER A 514 -22.83 6.12 22.66
C SER A 514 -22.95 4.62 22.43
N ASP A 515 -21.86 3.91 22.71
CA ASP A 515 -21.78 2.45 22.72
C ASP A 515 -22.06 1.84 24.11
N TYR A 516 -22.60 2.61 25.06
CA TYR A 516 -22.83 2.20 26.45
C TYR A 516 -23.52 0.84 26.61
N LYS A 517 -24.44 0.51 25.70
CA LYS A 517 -25.20 -0.76 25.69
C LYS A 517 -24.61 -1.81 24.73
N GLY A 518 -23.44 -1.56 24.13
CA GLY A 518 -22.71 -2.44 23.22
C GLY A 518 -22.99 -2.23 21.72
N ILE A 519 -23.87 -1.29 21.37
CA ILE A 519 -24.17 -0.88 19.99
C ILE A 519 -24.24 0.64 19.97
N ASN A 520 -23.58 1.28 19.00
CA ASN A 520 -23.54 2.73 18.93
C ASN A 520 -24.91 3.30 18.51
N ASN A 521 -25.66 3.84 19.46
CA ASN A 521 -27.02 4.38 19.25
C ASN A 521 -27.11 5.85 19.70
N LEU A 522 -28.17 6.53 19.27
CA LEU A 522 -28.44 7.92 19.65
C LEU A 522 -29.11 7.98 21.03
N TYR A 523 -28.56 8.82 21.90
CA TYR A 523 -29.12 9.12 23.22
C TYR A 523 -29.40 10.62 23.36
N LYS A 524 -30.45 10.93 24.12
CA LYS A 524 -30.78 12.26 24.62
C LYS A 524 -30.38 12.34 26.09
N TYR A 525 -29.71 13.41 26.47
CA TYR A 525 -29.40 13.72 27.87
C TYR A 525 -29.96 15.09 28.24
N GLU A 526 -30.68 15.13 29.36
CA GLU A 526 -31.25 16.35 29.96
C GLU A 526 -30.50 16.66 31.25
N ALA A 527 -29.72 17.76 31.24
CA ALA A 527 -28.70 18.02 32.26
C ALA A 527 -29.26 18.50 33.61
N ASP A 528 -30.41 19.14 33.62
CA ASP A 528 -31.15 19.59 34.80
C ASP A 528 -31.64 18.42 35.66
N VAL A 529 -32.24 17.41 35.03
CA VAL A 529 -32.77 16.20 35.68
C VAL A 529 -31.79 15.02 35.65
N LYS A 530 -30.65 15.19 34.98
CA LYS A 530 -29.61 14.16 34.75
C LYS A 530 -30.17 12.87 34.14
N LEU A 531 -31.15 12.99 33.25
CA LEU A 531 -31.85 11.86 32.64
C LEU A 531 -31.23 11.51 31.29
N LEU A 532 -30.83 10.25 31.11
CA LEU A 532 -30.38 9.69 29.84
C LEU A 532 -31.49 8.83 29.23
N THR A 533 -31.96 9.21 28.04
CA THR A 533 -33.02 8.49 27.32
C THR A 533 -32.51 8.00 25.95
N PRO A 534 -32.62 6.71 25.62
CA PRO A 534 -32.28 6.23 24.28
C PRO A 534 -33.29 6.73 23.25
N VAL A 535 -32.80 7.33 22.17
CA VAL A 535 -33.62 7.84 21.07
C VAL A 535 -33.76 6.77 19.98
N THR A 536 -32.71 6.00 19.73
CA THR A 536 -32.72 4.88 18.77
C THR A 536 -32.36 3.56 19.46
N ALA A 537 -32.88 2.46 18.90
CA ALA A 537 -32.54 1.10 19.30
C ALA A 537 -32.24 0.25 18.06
N PHE A 538 -31.29 0.72 17.24
CA PHE A 538 -30.90 0.01 16.03
C PHE A 538 -29.97 -1.17 16.35
N ASN A 539 -30.09 -2.25 15.56
CA ASN A 539 -29.22 -3.43 15.65
C ASN A 539 -27.89 -3.26 14.90
N GLN A 540 -27.71 -2.11 14.23
CA GLN A 540 -26.51 -1.68 13.51
C GLN A 540 -25.94 -0.45 14.23
N ASP A 541 -24.62 -0.35 14.28
CA ASP A 541 -23.96 0.84 14.80
C ASP A 541 -24.28 2.05 13.89
N ILE A 542 -24.65 3.17 14.50
CA ILE A 542 -24.68 4.47 13.85
C ILE A 542 -23.24 4.98 13.78
N LYS A 543 -22.69 5.14 12.58
CA LYS A 543 -21.32 5.65 12.36
C LYS A 543 -21.27 7.17 12.37
N ASP A 544 -22.24 7.80 11.72
CA ASP A 544 -22.41 9.24 11.72
C ASP A 544 -23.90 9.59 11.64
N TYR A 545 -24.30 10.73 12.20
CA TYR A 545 -25.70 11.16 12.16
C TYR A 545 -25.84 12.67 12.14
N ASP A 546 -27.04 13.10 11.77
CA ASP A 546 -27.54 14.42 12.09
C ASP A 546 -29.00 14.36 12.50
N TYR A 547 -29.38 15.22 13.44
CA TYR A 547 -30.74 15.29 13.96
C TYR A 547 -31.18 16.74 14.09
N LEU A 548 -32.33 17.07 13.50
CA LEU A 548 -32.98 18.38 13.57
C LEU A 548 -34.18 18.29 14.51
N PRO A 549 -34.07 18.74 15.77
CA PRO A 549 -35.12 18.52 16.76
C PRO A 549 -36.40 19.33 16.48
N THR A 550 -36.28 20.45 15.75
CA THR A 550 -37.41 21.31 15.36
C THR A 550 -38.31 20.66 14.31
N SER A 551 -37.73 20.04 13.27
CA SER A 551 -38.48 19.36 12.20
C SER A 551 -38.68 17.87 12.48
N GLY A 552 -37.88 17.30 13.39
CA GLY A 552 -37.77 15.86 13.64
C GLY A 552 -36.96 15.11 12.58
N GLY A 553 -36.38 15.81 11.58
CA GLY A 553 -35.57 15.20 10.53
C GLY A 553 -34.34 14.51 11.11
N PHE A 554 -34.06 13.29 10.65
CA PHE A 554 -32.94 12.49 11.13
C PHE A 554 -32.27 11.78 9.97
N ALA A 555 -30.94 11.91 9.87
CA ALA A 555 -30.12 11.22 8.90
C ALA A 555 -29.02 10.43 9.61
N THR A 556 -28.70 9.26 9.08
CA THR A 556 -27.77 8.31 9.71
C THR A 556 -26.97 7.57 8.66
N ILE A 557 -25.72 7.28 8.98
CA ILE A 557 -24.85 6.37 8.22
C ILE A 557 -24.66 5.11 9.06
N ASN A 558 -25.06 3.97 8.49
CA ASN A 558 -24.91 2.65 9.12
C ASN A 558 -24.19 1.69 8.17
N SER A 559 -23.61 0.61 8.71
CA SER A 559 -23.07 -0.48 7.88
C SER A 559 -24.13 -1.53 7.62
N ARG A 560 -24.34 -1.88 6.35
CA ARG A 560 -25.28 -2.94 5.97
C ARG A 560 -24.83 -3.64 4.69
N ASN A 561 -24.89 -4.97 4.66
CA ASN A 561 -24.48 -5.79 3.52
C ASN A 561 -23.05 -5.48 3.02
N GLY A 562 -22.15 -5.15 3.95
CA GLY A 562 -20.77 -4.79 3.63
C GLY A 562 -20.59 -3.43 2.91
N LYS A 563 -21.57 -2.52 2.99
CA LYS A 563 -21.51 -1.14 2.46
C LYS A 563 -21.98 -0.15 3.52
N GLU A 564 -21.57 1.11 3.39
CA GLU A 564 -22.20 2.19 4.15
C GLU A 564 -23.52 2.60 3.48
N LEU A 565 -24.60 2.64 4.26
CA LEU A 565 -25.91 3.11 3.83
C LEU A 565 -26.22 4.44 4.48
N LEU A 566 -26.65 5.40 3.68
CA LEU A 566 -27.31 6.60 4.16
C LEU A 566 -28.81 6.31 4.32
N GLY A 567 -29.30 6.42 5.55
CA GLY A 567 -30.72 6.39 5.89
C GLY A 567 -31.24 7.77 6.26
N TYR A 568 -32.45 8.11 5.82
CA TYR A 568 -33.13 9.34 6.18
C TYR A 568 -34.53 9.05 6.72
N TYR A 569 -34.93 9.85 7.71
CA TYR A 569 -36.23 9.84 8.34
C TYR A 569 -36.73 11.29 8.36
N ARG A 570 -37.87 11.53 7.72
CA ARG A 570 -38.57 12.82 7.71
C ARG A 570 -38.93 13.24 9.13
N ARG A 571 -39.33 12.28 9.96
CA ARG A 571 -39.53 12.45 11.39
C ARG A 571 -39.10 11.20 12.14
N LEU A 572 -38.11 11.31 13.02
CA LEU A 572 -37.73 10.22 13.91
C LEU A 572 -38.88 9.92 14.87
N GLY A 573 -39.18 8.63 15.07
CA GLY A 573 -40.22 8.18 16.00
C GLY A 573 -39.95 8.57 17.46
N ALA A 574 -40.92 8.34 18.34
CA ALA A 574 -40.77 8.61 19.77
C ALA A 574 -39.57 7.83 20.37
N PRO A 575 -38.90 8.39 21.41
CA PRO A 575 -37.80 7.72 22.10
C PRO A 575 -38.17 6.30 22.51
N VAL A 576 -37.21 5.40 22.40
CA VAL A 576 -37.42 4.01 22.79
C VAL A 576 -37.40 3.94 24.33
N GLY A 577 -38.16 3.00 24.91
CA GLY A 577 -38.03 2.67 26.34
C GLY A 577 -36.65 2.11 26.68
N GLU A 578 -36.51 1.51 27.86
CA GLU A 578 -35.22 0.96 28.29
C GLU A 578 -34.69 -0.11 27.33
N ILE A 579 -33.43 0.04 26.91
CA ILE A 579 -32.75 -0.92 26.02
C ILE A 579 -31.89 -1.88 26.86
N THR A 580 -32.10 -3.16 26.66
CA THR A 580 -31.29 -4.24 27.23
C THR A 580 -29.88 -4.19 26.65
N PRO A 581 -28.80 -4.14 27.47
CA PRO A 581 -27.44 -4.22 26.94
C PRO A 581 -27.22 -5.52 26.18
N THR A 582 -26.36 -5.48 25.15
CA THR A 582 -26.01 -6.70 24.41
C THR A 582 -25.40 -7.75 25.34
N PRO A 583 -25.50 -9.06 25.01
CA PRO A 583 -24.87 -10.12 25.81
C PRO A 583 -23.37 -9.86 26.04
N ARG A 584 -22.72 -9.18 25.10
CA ARG A 584 -21.31 -8.82 25.20
C ARG A 584 -21.07 -7.68 26.19
N ALA A 585 -21.87 -6.60 26.13
CA ALA A 585 -21.81 -5.51 27.10
C ALA A 585 -22.05 -6.03 28.53
N GLN A 586 -22.96 -6.98 28.71
CA GLN A 586 -23.24 -7.62 30.01
C GLN A 586 -22.02 -8.42 30.54
N ARG A 587 -21.38 -9.23 29.69
CA ARG A 587 -20.17 -9.98 30.07
C ARG A 587 -19.01 -9.05 30.43
N MET A 588 -18.83 -7.96 29.68
CA MET A 588 -17.78 -6.98 29.95
C MET A 588 -18.04 -6.18 31.24
N ALA A 589 -19.30 -5.88 31.55
CA ALA A 589 -19.70 -5.24 32.81
C ALA A 589 -19.44 -6.18 34.02
N GLY A 590 -19.68 -7.49 33.87
CA GLY A 590 -19.41 -8.49 34.91
C GLY A 590 -17.93 -8.60 35.32
N PHE A 591 -16.99 -8.28 34.43
CA PHE A 591 -15.56 -8.21 34.77
C PHE A 591 -15.13 -6.90 35.44
N GLN A 592 -15.93 -5.83 35.39
CA GLN A 592 -15.61 -4.55 36.05
C GLN A 592 -16.10 -4.44 37.50
N VAL A 593 -16.94 -5.37 37.98
CA VAL A 593 -17.47 -5.33 39.36
C VAL A 593 -16.58 -6.06 40.38
N TYR A 594 -15.64 -6.91 39.95
CA TYR A 594 -14.64 -7.53 40.85
C TYR A 594 -13.27 -6.86 40.76
N LYS A 595 -13.15 -5.63 41.28
CA LYS A 595 -11.88 -5.07 41.84
C LYS A 595 -12.04 -3.64 42.39
N THR A 596 -13.09 -3.35 43.15
CA THR A 596 -13.12 -2.13 43.97
C THR A 596 -13.79 -2.29 45.32
N GLU A 597 -13.79 -3.48 45.92
CA GLU A 597 -14.08 -3.62 47.36
C GLU A 597 -13.04 -4.52 48.03
N GLN A 598 -12.32 -3.89 48.98
CA GLN A 598 -11.64 -4.46 50.13
C GLN A 598 -10.83 -5.75 49.93
N ARG A 599 -9.53 -5.57 49.67
CA ARG A 599 -8.52 -6.53 50.15
C ARG A 599 -8.53 -6.50 51.68
N ASN A 600 -9.16 -7.51 52.30
CA ASN A 600 -8.87 -7.96 53.66
C ASN A 600 -9.48 -9.36 53.87
N ASN A 601 -8.77 -10.42 53.44
CA ASN A 601 -8.64 -11.68 54.19
C ASN A 601 -7.77 -12.70 53.43
N PRO A 602 -6.53 -12.97 53.87
CA PRO A 602 -5.67 -14.00 53.27
C PRO A 602 -6.02 -15.44 53.67
N ALA A 603 -7.03 -15.67 54.52
CA ALA A 603 -7.33 -16.99 55.09
C ALA A 603 -8.34 -17.84 54.27
N ALA A 604 -9.06 -17.24 53.31
CA ALA A 604 -10.07 -17.96 52.51
C ALA A 604 -9.51 -18.64 51.25
N ASP A 605 -8.34 -18.22 50.77
CA ASP A 605 -7.72 -18.77 49.55
C ASP A 605 -7.05 -20.14 49.76
N ALA A 606 -6.63 -20.47 50.99
CA ALA A 606 -5.96 -21.74 51.27
C ALA A 606 -6.92 -22.95 51.18
N SER A 607 -8.20 -22.78 51.55
CA SER A 607 -9.20 -23.86 51.48
C SER A 607 -9.73 -24.10 50.06
N MET A 608 -9.80 -23.07 49.20
CA MET A 608 -10.19 -23.25 47.79
C MET A 608 -9.05 -23.85 46.96
N ILE A 609 -7.78 -23.51 47.23
CA ILE A 609 -6.62 -24.11 46.56
C ILE A 609 -6.47 -25.60 46.94
N ALA A 610 -6.79 -25.99 48.17
CA ALA A 610 -6.76 -27.38 48.60
C ALA A 610 -7.87 -28.26 47.96
N GLN A 611 -9.01 -27.67 47.57
CA GLN A 611 -10.10 -28.41 46.89
C GLN A 611 -9.89 -28.55 45.38
N MET A 612 -9.08 -27.68 44.74
CA MET A 612 -8.75 -27.79 43.31
C MET A 612 -7.55 -28.71 43.01
N ALA A 613 -6.88 -29.24 44.05
CA ALA A 613 -5.69 -30.08 43.92
C ALA A 613 -5.95 -31.58 43.77
N ASN A 614 -7.22 -32.04 43.74
CA ASN A 614 -7.55 -33.45 43.50
C ASN A 614 -8.27 -33.61 42.15
N PRO A 615 -7.53 -33.92 41.06
CA PRO A 615 -8.17 -34.29 39.80
C PRO A 615 -8.90 -35.63 40.00
N ARG A 616 -10.22 -35.65 39.75
CA ARG A 616 -10.96 -36.90 39.58
C ARG A 616 -10.40 -37.61 38.35
N ARG A 617 -9.73 -38.75 38.55
CA ARG A 617 -9.34 -39.67 37.46
C ARG A 617 -10.60 -40.08 36.70
N MET A 618 -10.66 -39.76 35.41
CA MET A 618 -11.63 -40.37 34.51
C MET A 618 -11.31 -41.86 34.38
N GLN A 619 -12.33 -42.71 34.50
CA GLN A 619 -12.23 -44.14 34.29
C GLN A 619 -12.41 -44.38 32.79
N LEU A 620 -11.35 -44.77 32.09
CA LEU A 620 -11.33 -45.02 30.65
C LEU A 620 -12.07 -46.33 30.31
N ASP A 621 -12.84 -46.33 29.23
CA ASP A 621 -13.44 -47.55 28.69
C ASP A 621 -12.39 -48.43 28.00
N SER A 622 -12.66 -49.74 27.86
CA SER A 622 -11.73 -50.72 27.28
C SER A 622 -11.34 -50.35 25.83
N GLY A 623 -10.15 -49.78 25.65
CA GLY A 623 -9.57 -49.42 24.36
C GLY A 623 -9.21 -47.94 24.19
N GLU A 624 -9.53 -47.07 25.15
CA GLU A 624 -9.09 -45.67 25.14
C GLU A 624 -7.67 -45.51 25.67
N ILE A 625 -6.87 -44.66 25.00
CA ILE A 625 -5.47 -44.40 25.31
C ILE A 625 -5.38 -43.15 26.18
N ASP A 626 -4.75 -43.28 27.35
CA ASP A 626 -4.44 -42.18 28.26
C ASP A 626 -3.41 -41.24 27.63
N THR A 627 -3.85 -40.07 27.17
CA THR A 627 -2.98 -39.07 26.54
C THR A 627 -2.04 -38.36 27.52
N ASP A 628 -2.34 -38.41 28.82
CA ASP A 628 -1.51 -37.75 29.84
C ASP A 628 -0.29 -38.61 30.22
N ASN A 629 -0.27 -39.89 29.80
CA ASN A 629 0.80 -40.85 30.08
C ASN A 629 1.24 -41.63 28.83
N TYR A 630 1.13 -41.02 27.64
CA TYR A 630 1.52 -41.61 26.37
C TYR A 630 3.04 -41.54 26.16
N GLU A 631 3.74 -42.68 26.28
CA GLU A 631 5.14 -42.80 25.86
C GLU A 631 5.22 -43.06 24.34
N PHE A 632 5.95 -42.18 23.65
CA PHE A 632 6.20 -42.34 22.22
C PHE A 632 7.13 -43.52 21.94
N ASP A 633 6.88 -44.21 20.82
CA ASP A 633 7.74 -45.27 20.29
C ASP A 633 9.21 -44.80 20.22
N ALA A 634 10.14 -45.63 20.72
CA ALA A 634 11.54 -45.26 20.91
C ALA A 634 12.24 -44.81 19.61
N ASP A 635 11.74 -45.23 18.46
CA ASP A 635 12.25 -44.85 17.14
C ASP A 635 11.80 -43.44 16.68
N VAL A 636 10.68 -42.93 17.22
CA VAL A 636 10.22 -41.55 16.98
C VAL A 636 11.09 -40.57 17.76
N LEU A 637 11.45 -40.91 19.00
CA LEU A 637 12.36 -40.13 19.86
C LEU A 637 13.78 -40.06 19.27
N LYS A 638 14.32 -41.16 18.74
CA LYS A 638 15.64 -41.17 18.06
C LYS A 638 15.71 -40.24 16.85
N ASN A 639 14.63 -40.16 16.06
CA ASN A 639 14.55 -39.25 14.92
C ASN A 639 14.43 -37.78 15.35
N PHE A 640 13.82 -37.51 16.51
CA PHE A 640 13.71 -36.18 17.10
C PHE A 640 15.05 -35.71 17.68
N GLU A 641 15.76 -36.56 18.43
CA GLU A 641 17.08 -36.27 19.00
C GLU A 641 18.17 -36.11 17.92
N ALA A 642 18.11 -36.90 16.84
CA ALA A 642 19.02 -36.76 15.71
C ALA A 642 18.86 -35.43 14.95
N ARG A 643 17.64 -34.86 14.94
CA ARG A 643 17.37 -33.51 14.40
C ARG A 643 17.82 -32.41 15.35
N GLN A 644 17.67 -32.60 16.66
CA GLN A 644 18.07 -31.62 17.67
C GLN A 644 19.60 -31.46 17.76
N LYS A 645 20.37 -32.53 17.58
CA LYS A 645 21.85 -32.48 17.55
C LYS A 645 22.45 -31.73 16.34
N ARG A 646 21.65 -31.39 15.31
CA ARG A 646 22.10 -30.62 14.13
C ARG A 646 21.72 -29.13 14.18
N GLY A 647 20.96 -28.69 15.19
CA GLY A 647 20.63 -27.28 15.42
C GLY A 647 21.36 -26.75 16.65
N GLY A 648 22.18 -25.71 16.49
CA GLY A 648 22.91 -25.08 17.58
C GLY A 648 21.99 -24.62 18.73
N SER A 649 22.45 -24.90 19.95
CA SER A 649 22.05 -24.37 21.26
C SER A 649 20.62 -23.84 21.39
N ALA A 650 19.69 -24.72 21.79
CA ALA A 650 18.42 -24.34 22.37
C ALA A 650 18.68 -23.64 23.73
N VAL A 651 18.35 -22.35 23.81
CA VAL A 651 18.28 -21.64 25.09
C VAL A 651 17.11 -22.24 25.88
N SER A 652 17.42 -22.82 27.03
CA SER A 652 16.46 -23.42 27.95
C SER A 652 15.39 -22.39 28.38
N ALA A 653 14.12 -22.78 28.21
CA ALA A 653 12.92 -22.04 28.61
C ALA A 653 12.75 -21.94 30.14
N ALA A 654 13.68 -22.47 30.94
CA ALA A 654 13.53 -22.59 32.40
C ALA A 654 13.91 -21.33 33.21
N ASN A 655 14.28 -20.21 32.58
CA ASN A 655 14.67 -18.97 33.29
C ASN A 655 13.74 -17.76 33.05
N MET A 656 12.53 -17.97 32.52
CA MET A 656 11.52 -16.92 32.50
C MET A 656 10.79 -16.84 33.84
N VAL A 657 11.43 -16.18 34.81
CA VAL A 657 10.72 -15.69 36.00
C VAL A 657 9.68 -14.69 35.51
N SER A 658 8.40 -15.04 35.60
CA SER A 658 7.29 -14.11 35.44
C SER A 658 7.42 -12.99 36.47
N LYS A 659 7.99 -11.86 36.05
CA LYS A 659 7.95 -10.60 36.78
C LYS A 659 7.10 -9.65 35.97
N ASN A 660 5.84 -9.50 36.40
CA ASN A 660 4.97 -8.37 36.11
C ASN A 660 5.57 -7.05 36.63
N ARG A 661 6.74 -6.65 36.16
CA ARG A 661 7.27 -5.30 36.35
C ARG A 661 6.91 -4.50 35.13
N LYS A 662 5.76 -3.82 35.15
CA LYS A 662 5.55 -2.67 34.26
C LYS A 662 6.80 -1.78 34.38
N ARG A 663 7.47 -1.48 33.27
CA ARG A 663 8.63 -0.60 33.26
C ARG A 663 8.19 0.78 33.71
N GLU A 664 8.35 1.09 35.00
CA GLU A 664 7.85 2.36 35.55
C GLU A 664 8.65 3.55 35.02
N ASN A 665 9.94 3.35 34.70
CA ASN A 665 10.85 4.35 34.16
C ASN A 665 11.38 3.94 32.78
N ILE A 666 10.82 4.53 31.72
CA ILE A 666 11.28 4.35 30.33
C ILE A 666 12.42 5.35 30.08
N THR A 667 13.62 4.84 29.82
CA THR A 667 14.79 5.69 29.51
C THR A 667 14.81 6.01 28.03
N ILE A 668 14.77 7.31 27.70
CA ILE A 668 14.81 7.82 26.33
C ILE A 668 16.10 8.61 26.14
N LYS A 669 16.87 8.28 25.10
CA LYS A 669 18.09 8.99 24.69
C LYS A 669 17.84 9.77 23.39
N GLY A 670 18.44 10.94 23.25
CA GLY A 670 18.26 11.84 22.11
C GLY A 670 17.45 13.10 22.44
N PRO A 671 17.01 13.89 21.45
CA PRO A 671 17.09 13.61 20.02
C PRO A 671 18.49 13.82 19.44
N THR A 672 18.97 12.87 18.63
CA THR A 672 20.20 13.02 17.84
C THR A 672 19.86 13.18 16.36
N SER A 673 20.55 14.07 15.63
CA SER A 673 20.34 14.22 14.19
C SER A 673 20.61 12.92 13.44
N TYR A 674 19.72 12.55 12.52
CA TYR A 674 19.93 11.42 11.63
C TYR A 674 21.11 11.72 10.70
N LYS A 675 22.05 10.78 10.63
CA LYS A 675 23.12 10.79 9.64
C LYS A 675 22.82 9.70 8.63
N GLY A 676 22.77 10.06 7.35
CA GLY A 676 22.47 9.14 6.24
C GLY A 676 23.52 8.04 6.15
N LEU A 677 23.28 6.92 6.84
CA LEU A 677 24.11 5.73 6.75
C LEU A 677 23.62 4.91 5.57
N PHE A 678 24.50 4.69 4.60
CA PHE A 678 24.21 3.81 3.47
C PHE A 678 24.19 2.36 3.94
N ILE A 679 23.14 1.66 3.57
CA ILE A 679 22.99 0.22 3.72
C ILE A 679 22.90 -0.43 2.35
N SER A 680 23.41 -1.65 2.22
CA SER A 680 23.14 -2.47 1.04
C SER A 680 21.68 -2.90 1.09
N ASN A 681 20.90 -2.46 0.11
CA ASN A 681 19.46 -2.67 0.08
C ASN A 681 19.07 -3.86 -0.79
N ASP A 682 19.71 -3.96 -1.96
CA ASP A 682 19.39 -4.96 -2.96
C ASP A 682 20.62 -5.39 -3.75
N ALA A 683 20.66 -6.66 -4.15
CA ALA A 683 21.69 -7.22 -5.01
C ALA A 683 21.03 -8.22 -5.97
N THR A 684 20.80 -7.77 -7.20
CA THR A 684 20.16 -8.58 -8.23
C THR A 684 21.19 -9.11 -9.19
N SER A 685 20.96 -10.32 -9.67
CA SER A 685 21.83 -10.94 -10.64
C SER A 685 20.91 -11.47 -11.73
N ASP A 686 21.29 -11.46 -13.00
CA ASP A 686 20.48 -11.92 -14.12
C ASP A 686 21.35 -12.66 -15.13
N LEU A 687 20.78 -13.67 -15.79
CA LEU A 687 21.41 -14.24 -16.98
C LEU A 687 20.83 -13.53 -18.18
N ARG A 688 21.69 -12.98 -19.04
CA ARG A 688 21.28 -12.27 -20.25
C ARG A 688 21.82 -12.93 -21.48
N ILE A 689 21.00 -12.97 -22.52
CA ILE A 689 21.35 -13.55 -23.81
C ILE A 689 21.00 -12.51 -24.88
N ASP A 690 22.05 -12.03 -25.54
CA ASP A 690 21.97 -11.00 -26.57
C ASP A 690 22.50 -11.57 -27.89
N PRO A 691 21.84 -11.29 -29.03
CA PRO A 691 22.24 -11.82 -30.35
C PRO A 691 23.63 -11.37 -30.80
N VAL A 692 24.18 -10.29 -30.24
CA VAL A 692 25.50 -9.74 -30.60
C VAL A 692 26.52 -9.94 -29.47
N ARG A 693 26.11 -9.73 -28.22
CA ARG A 693 26.99 -9.83 -27.03
C ARG A 693 27.09 -11.26 -26.47
N ALA A 694 26.28 -12.19 -26.98
CA ALA A 694 26.15 -13.57 -26.50
C ALA A 694 25.66 -13.68 -25.05
N PHE A 695 25.81 -14.87 -24.46
CA PHE A 695 25.43 -15.15 -23.08
C PHE A 695 26.37 -14.43 -22.08
N GLY A 696 25.80 -13.85 -21.03
CA GLY A 696 26.57 -13.29 -19.92
C GLY A 696 25.78 -13.13 -18.62
N LEU A 697 26.52 -12.83 -17.56
CA LEU A 697 26.00 -12.57 -16.23
C LEU A 697 25.88 -11.05 -16.04
N ALA A 698 24.67 -10.58 -15.73
CA ALA A 698 24.44 -9.25 -15.21
C ALA A 698 24.34 -9.28 -13.68
N GLN A 699 24.90 -8.28 -13.02
CA GLN A 699 24.80 -8.04 -11.58
C GLN A 699 24.47 -6.57 -11.36
N SER A 700 23.59 -6.28 -10.43
CA SER A 700 23.38 -4.94 -9.89
C SER A 700 23.44 -4.97 -8.36
N LEU A 701 23.85 -3.84 -7.79
CA LEU A 701 23.88 -3.55 -6.38
C LEU A 701 23.21 -2.20 -6.16
N THR A 702 22.29 -2.14 -5.21
CA THR A 702 21.64 -0.91 -4.79
C THR A 702 21.97 -0.66 -3.32
N MET A 703 22.56 0.49 -3.04
CA MET A 703 22.81 1.00 -1.71
C MET A 703 22.00 2.27 -1.51
N ASN A 704 21.36 2.42 -0.36
CA ASN A 704 20.60 3.62 -0.05
C ASN A 704 20.70 3.96 1.43
N ASP A 705 20.36 5.20 1.77
CA ASP A 705 20.11 5.56 3.16
C ASP A 705 18.76 5.00 3.63
N LEU A 706 18.50 4.98 4.94
CA LEU A 706 17.28 4.37 5.51
C LEU A 706 15.98 4.99 4.96
N LEU A 707 16.00 6.28 4.61
CA LEU A 707 14.86 7.04 4.10
C LEU A 707 14.72 6.96 2.57
N GLU A 708 15.69 6.32 1.90
CA GLU A 708 15.77 6.19 0.45
C GLU A 708 15.78 7.55 -0.29
N ASN A 709 16.33 8.57 0.35
CA ASN A 709 16.55 9.90 -0.22
C ASN A 709 17.80 9.93 -1.11
N HIS A 710 18.80 9.14 -0.74
CA HIS A 710 20.04 8.99 -1.50
C HIS A 710 20.18 7.54 -1.92
N ILE A 711 20.24 7.31 -3.22
CA ILE A 711 20.35 5.97 -3.80
C ILE A 711 21.59 5.92 -4.67
N ILE A 712 22.46 4.95 -4.41
CA ILE A 712 23.60 4.60 -5.22
C ILE A 712 23.30 3.26 -5.86
N ARG A 713 23.33 3.20 -7.19
CA ARG A 713 23.19 1.96 -7.94
C ARG A 713 24.44 1.73 -8.76
N ALA A 714 24.92 0.51 -8.77
CA ALA A 714 26.03 0.12 -9.62
C ALA A 714 25.77 -1.27 -10.17
N GLY A 715 26.19 -1.52 -11.39
CA GLY A 715 26.02 -2.83 -11.98
C GLY A 715 26.99 -3.09 -13.11
N PHE A 716 27.07 -4.36 -13.44
CA PHE A 716 27.87 -4.85 -14.55
C PHE A 716 27.13 -5.93 -15.32
N PHE A 717 27.49 -6.08 -16.58
CA PHE A 717 27.24 -7.27 -17.39
C PHE A 717 28.59 -7.77 -17.89
N ILE A 718 28.85 -9.06 -17.78
CA ILE A 718 30.10 -9.68 -18.22
C ILE A 718 29.80 -10.99 -18.95
N THR A 719 30.50 -11.22 -20.06
CA THR A 719 30.50 -12.54 -20.71
C THR A 719 31.55 -13.46 -20.05
N PRO A 720 31.50 -14.78 -20.26
CA PRO A 720 32.50 -15.71 -19.73
C PRO A 720 33.95 -15.36 -20.10
N THR A 721 34.16 -14.67 -21.24
CA THR A 721 35.49 -14.23 -21.69
C THR A 721 35.95 -12.92 -21.04
N LEU A 722 35.08 -12.21 -20.32
CA LEU A 722 35.28 -10.88 -19.68
C LEU A 722 35.66 -9.73 -20.65
N ARG A 723 35.96 -10.02 -21.93
CA ARG A 723 36.35 -9.04 -22.95
C ARG A 723 35.18 -8.16 -23.39
N THR A 724 33.98 -8.73 -23.39
CA THR A 724 32.71 -8.02 -23.58
C THR A 724 32.10 -7.75 -22.22
N ASN A 725 31.86 -6.47 -21.92
CA ASN A 725 31.32 -6.03 -20.64
C ASN A 725 30.54 -4.72 -20.75
N ASP A 726 29.54 -4.56 -19.88
CA ASP A 726 28.90 -3.30 -19.59
C ASP A 726 29.12 -2.98 -18.11
N LEU A 727 29.44 -1.74 -17.79
CA LEU A 727 29.60 -1.22 -16.45
C LEU A 727 28.77 0.05 -16.35
N TRP A 728 28.05 0.22 -15.27
CA TRP A 728 27.32 1.45 -15.02
C TRP A 728 27.27 1.74 -13.53
N ALA A 729 27.26 3.03 -13.22
CA ALA A 729 27.13 3.52 -11.87
C ALA A 729 26.28 4.79 -11.87
N GLU A 730 25.56 4.99 -10.79
CA GLU A 730 24.56 6.02 -10.72
C GLU A 730 24.30 6.45 -9.28
N TYR A 731 24.03 7.73 -9.14
CA TYR A 731 23.61 8.35 -7.91
C TYR A 731 22.35 9.17 -8.13
N SER A 732 21.36 8.99 -7.26
CA SER A 732 20.09 9.71 -7.28
C SER A 732 19.85 10.37 -5.92
N ASN A 733 19.46 11.65 -5.97
CA ASN A 733 19.03 12.46 -4.84
C ASN A 733 17.55 12.81 -5.02
N LEU A 734 16.72 12.17 -4.19
CA LEU A 734 15.26 12.27 -4.17
C LEU A 734 14.76 13.07 -2.96
N ALA A 735 15.62 13.82 -2.28
CA ALA A 735 15.28 14.55 -1.05
C ALA A 735 14.50 15.86 -1.29
N HIS A 736 14.26 16.22 -2.56
CA HIS A 736 13.64 17.48 -2.96
C HIS A 736 12.48 17.22 -3.92
N ARG A 737 11.66 18.27 -4.16
CA ARG A 737 10.60 18.22 -5.17
C ARG A 737 11.10 17.85 -6.57
N ILE A 738 12.32 18.27 -6.88
CA ILE A 738 13.02 17.98 -8.12
C ILE A 738 14.04 16.88 -7.81
N ASP A 739 13.97 15.79 -8.56
CA ASP A 739 14.92 14.69 -8.42
C ASP A 739 16.16 14.98 -9.28
N TYR A 740 17.33 14.81 -8.67
CA TYR A 740 18.61 14.97 -9.34
C TYR A 740 19.32 13.64 -9.45
N MET A 741 19.88 13.34 -10.61
CA MET A 741 20.52 12.07 -10.88
C MET A 741 21.76 12.27 -11.73
N ALA A 742 22.80 11.51 -11.45
CA ALA A 742 24.03 11.46 -12.24
C ALA A 742 24.34 10.01 -12.58
N ARG A 743 24.59 9.73 -13.86
CA ARG A 743 24.82 8.39 -14.37
C ARG A 743 26.05 8.33 -15.26
N VAL A 744 26.82 7.26 -15.11
CA VAL A 744 27.92 6.90 -15.99
C VAL A 744 27.68 5.51 -16.55
N ASP A 745 27.77 5.37 -17.87
CA ASP A 745 27.71 4.09 -18.57
C ASP A 745 29.02 3.88 -19.34
N ARG A 746 29.56 2.66 -19.27
CA ARG A 746 30.70 2.20 -20.07
C ARG A 746 30.40 0.82 -20.62
N ARG A 747 30.51 0.67 -21.93
CA ARG A 747 30.20 -0.57 -22.64
C ARG A 747 31.32 -0.94 -23.56
N SER A 748 31.50 -2.24 -23.71
CA SER A 748 32.62 -2.81 -24.42
C SER A 748 32.16 -4.09 -25.10
N LEU A 749 32.28 -4.14 -26.41
CA LEU A 749 32.04 -5.32 -27.23
C LEU A 749 33.35 -5.68 -27.93
N PHE A 750 33.83 -6.90 -27.68
CA PHE A 750 35.04 -7.42 -28.31
C PHE A 750 34.68 -8.41 -29.42
N VAL A 751 35.30 -8.24 -30.59
CA VAL A 751 35.11 -9.10 -31.75
C VAL A 751 36.40 -9.85 -32.02
N SER A 752 36.39 -11.16 -31.76
CA SER A 752 37.59 -12.00 -31.74
C SER A 752 38.27 -12.12 -33.10
N ASP A 753 37.51 -12.26 -34.18
CA ASP A 753 38.04 -12.55 -35.53
C ASP A 753 38.98 -11.46 -36.07
N LEU A 754 38.83 -10.23 -35.57
CA LEU A 754 39.59 -9.05 -36.01
C LEU A 754 40.40 -8.40 -34.89
N ASN A 755 40.38 -8.95 -33.66
CA ASN A 755 40.89 -8.27 -32.47
C ASN A 755 40.44 -6.80 -32.38
N ARG A 756 39.17 -6.54 -32.68
CA ARG A 756 38.58 -5.20 -32.61
C ARG A 756 37.73 -5.04 -31.37
N LYS A 757 37.68 -3.80 -30.86
CA LYS A 757 36.92 -3.48 -29.66
C LYS A 757 36.07 -2.23 -29.88
N TYR A 758 34.75 -2.40 -29.82
CA TYR A 758 33.79 -1.31 -29.80
C TYR A 758 33.59 -0.85 -28.36
N ARG A 759 33.62 0.46 -28.12
CA ARG A 759 33.35 1.05 -26.81
C ARG A 759 32.30 2.14 -26.91
N PHE A 760 31.41 2.17 -25.93
CA PHE A 760 30.46 3.27 -25.74
C PHE A 760 30.57 3.80 -24.32
N ASN A 761 30.82 5.09 -24.17
CA ASN A 761 30.85 5.77 -22.87
C ASN A 761 29.78 6.86 -22.88
N ARG A 762 29.05 7.01 -21.78
CA ARG A 762 28.09 8.08 -21.58
C ARG A 762 28.18 8.61 -20.16
N VAL A 763 28.13 9.93 -20.03
CA VAL A 763 27.94 10.62 -18.76
C VAL A 763 26.71 11.50 -18.90
N ALA A 764 25.75 11.34 -18.01
CA ALA A 764 24.47 12.04 -18.04
C ALA A 764 24.15 12.63 -16.68
N ALA A 765 23.58 13.84 -16.69
CA ALA A 765 22.97 14.45 -15.53
C ALA A 765 21.48 14.60 -15.82
N THR A 766 20.61 14.10 -14.96
CA THR A 766 19.17 14.10 -15.16
C THR A 766 18.49 14.94 -14.09
N VAL A 767 17.55 15.77 -14.53
CA VAL A 767 16.63 16.52 -13.68
C VAL A 767 15.23 16.01 -13.97
N SER A 768 14.53 15.52 -12.94
CA SER A 768 13.16 15.03 -13.07
C SER A 768 12.19 15.83 -12.21
N TYR A 769 11.03 16.15 -12.79
CA TYR A 769 9.94 16.84 -12.11
C TYR A 769 8.69 15.95 -12.09
N PRO A 770 8.28 15.43 -10.92
CA PRO A 770 7.05 14.68 -10.78
C PRO A 770 5.84 15.62 -10.85
N LEU A 771 5.04 15.48 -11.91
CA LEU A 771 3.78 16.20 -12.10
C LEU A 771 2.70 15.67 -11.14
N SER A 772 2.69 14.34 -10.96
CA SER A 772 1.85 13.63 -10.01
C SER A 772 2.55 12.33 -9.61
N THR A 773 1.92 11.55 -8.73
CA THR A 773 2.43 10.22 -8.37
C THR A 773 2.43 9.23 -9.53
N ARG A 774 1.70 9.54 -10.61
CA ARG A 774 1.59 8.70 -11.80
C ARG A 774 2.33 9.27 -13.01
N ALA A 775 2.72 10.55 -13.00
CA ALA A 775 3.25 11.23 -14.17
C ALA A 775 4.48 12.08 -13.83
N ARG A 776 5.52 12.01 -14.66
CA ARG A 776 6.71 12.87 -14.55
C ARG A 776 7.21 13.34 -15.91
N VAL A 777 7.97 14.43 -15.87
CA VAL A 777 8.81 14.89 -16.99
C VAL A 777 10.26 14.90 -16.52
N SER A 778 11.19 14.49 -17.37
CA SER A 778 12.62 14.57 -17.08
C SER A 778 13.42 15.06 -18.27
N VAL A 779 14.52 15.74 -17.98
CA VAL A 779 15.48 16.23 -18.96
C VAL A 779 16.87 15.79 -18.54
N SER A 780 17.63 15.21 -19.48
CA SER A 780 18.92 14.60 -19.23
C SER A 780 19.94 15.05 -20.28
N PRO A 781 20.65 16.18 -20.07
CA PRO A 781 21.86 16.48 -20.83
C PRO A 781 22.92 15.40 -20.64
N PHE A 782 23.63 15.07 -21.71
CA PHE A 782 24.69 14.06 -21.67
C PHE A 782 25.80 14.32 -22.68
N TYR A 783 26.98 13.78 -22.36
CA TYR A 783 28.05 13.54 -23.32
C TYR A 783 28.14 12.05 -23.59
N ALA A 784 28.23 11.67 -24.86
CA ALA A 784 28.38 10.28 -25.27
C ALA A 784 29.49 10.13 -26.31
N GLN A 785 30.20 9.01 -26.24
CA GLN A 785 31.28 8.66 -27.16
C GLN A 785 31.14 7.22 -27.60
N ALA A 786 31.10 6.99 -28.91
CA ALA A 786 31.26 5.67 -29.52
C ALA A 786 32.63 5.59 -30.20
N ARG A 787 33.41 4.55 -29.90
CA ARG A 787 34.78 4.38 -30.42
C ARG A 787 35.00 2.96 -30.91
N LEU A 788 35.68 2.83 -32.05
CA LEU A 788 36.21 1.56 -32.55
C LEU A 788 37.74 1.58 -32.38
N LEU A 789 38.25 0.52 -31.76
CA LEU A 789 39.67 0.29 -31.49
C LEU A 789 40.14 -0.95 -32.26
N ASP A 790 41.28 -0.83 -32.92
CA ASP A 790 42.04 -1.98 -33.40
C ASP A 790 43.07 -2.36 -32.34
N VAL A 791 42.97 -3.57 -31.76
CA VAL A 791 43.84 -3.98 -30.64
C VAL A 791 45.21 -4.45 -31.13
N ASN A 792 45.34 -4.82 -32.41
CA ASN A 792 46.60 -5.30 -32.98
C ASN A 792 47.47 -4.16 -33.52
N THR A 793 46.85 -3.04 -33.92
CA THR A 793 47.52 -1.98 -34.69
C THR A 793 47.53 -0.66 -33.92
N VAL A 794 48.45 -0.51 -32.97
CA VAL A 794 48.53 0.68 -32.08
C VAL A 794 48.77 1.99 -32.85
N SER A 795 49.35 1.94 -34.04
CA SER A 795 49.59 3.09 -34.92
C SER A 795 48.37 3.55 -35.72
N ALA A 796 47.31 2.73 -35.81
CA ALA A 796 46.09 3.10 -36.51
C ALA A 796 45.29 4.13 -35.68
N PRO A 797 44.85 5.26 -36.26
CA PRO A 797 44.07 6.25 -35.53
C PRO A 797 42.72 5.69 -35.12
N ASP A 798 42.30 6.01 -33.91
CA ASP A 798 41.00 5.61 -33.40
C ASP A 798 39.85 6.25 -34.18
N GLN A 799 38.84 5.46 -34.53
CA GLN A 799 37.61 6.00 -35.08
C GLN A 799 36.66 6.35 -33.93
N ASN A 800 36.37 7.63 -33.74
CA ASN A 800 35.49 8.12 -32.69
C ASN A 800 34.28 8.88 -33.25
N SER A 801 33.16 8.75 -32.55
CA SER A 801 31.94 9.52 -32.75
C SER A 801 31.59 10.15 -31.42
N ASN A 802 31.67 11.47 -31.34
CA ASN A 802 31.44 12.22 -30.12
C ASN A 802 30.12 12.98 -30.23
N TYR A 803 29.32 12.94 -29.18
CA TYR A 803 28.01 13.55 -29.12
C TYR A 803 27.85 14.37 -27.84
N LEU A 804 27.37 15.59 -28.01
CA LEU A 804 26.77 16.36 -26.93
C LEU A 804 25.26 16.37 -27.19
N GLY A 805 24.49 15.86 -26.24
CA GLY A 805 23.08 15.59 -26.46
C GLY A 805 22.21 15.91 -25.26
N THR A 806 20.90 15.81 -25.49
CA THR A 806 19.89 15.90 -24.44
C THR A 806 18.82 14.86 -24.69
N ARG A 807 18.22 14.39 -23.61
CA ARG A 807 17.08 13.47 -23.63
C ARG A 807 15.94 14.08 -22.84
N ALA A 808 14.75 14.13 -23.43
CA ALA A 808 13.52 14.49 -22.76
C ALA A 808 12.62 13.25 -22.64
N GLU A 809 12.05 13.02 -21.46
CA GLU A 809 11.13 11.89 -21.23
C GLU A 809 9.87 12.35 -20.50
N TYR A 810 8.72 11.85 -20.95
CA TYR A 810 7.46 11.85 -20.21
C TYR A 810 7.08 10.41 -19.89
N VAL A 811 6.81 10.13 -18.60
CA VAL A 811 6.43 8.79 -18.14
C VAL A 811 5.12 8.89 -17.38
N TYR A 812 4.17 8.02 -17.72
CA TYR A 812 2.91 7.80 -17.02
C TYR A 812 2.79 6.33 -16.61
N ASP A 813 2.51 6.04 -15.33
CA ASP A 813 2.26 4.70 -14.82
C ASP A 813 1.17 4.72 -13.74
N ASN A 814 0.07 4.01 -13.98
CA ASN A 814 -1.00 3.81 -12.99
C ASN A 814 -1.20 2.33 -12.62
N THR A 815 -0.26 1.46 -12.99
CA THR A 815 -0.42 0.00 -12.87
C THR A 815 -0.45 -0.50 -11.44
N LYS A 816 -1.20 -1.57 -11.20
CA LYS A 816 -1.27 -2.31 -9.94
C LYS A 816 -0.83 -3.75 -10.18
N MET A 817 0.06 -4.27 -9.34
CA MET A 817 0.48 -5.68 -9.39
C MET A 817 -0.45 -6.53 -8.53
N ASN A 818 -1.09 -7.51 -9.16
CA ASN A 818 -2.02 -8.48 -8.54
C ASN A 818 -1.38 -9.88 -8.40
N GLY A 819 -0.09 -10.00 -8.72
CA GLY A 819 0.71 -11.20 -8.61
C GLY A 819 1.92 -11.13 -9.54
N MET A 820 2.72 -12.19 -9.55
CA MET A 820 3.92 -12.26 -10.39
C MET A 820 3.55 -12.13 -11.87
N ASN A 821 4.05 -11.07 -12.53
CA ASN A 821 3.74 -10.71 -13.92
C ASN A 821 2.23 -10.57 -14.25
N MET A 822 1.42 -10.26 -13.23
CA MET A 822 -0.01 -10.00 -13.38
C MET A 822 -0.27 -8.55 -12.96
N MET A 823 -0.47 -7.69 -13.95
CA MET A 823 -0.66 -6.26 -13.76
C MET A 823 -2.05 -5.83 -14.24
N GLU A 824 -2.53 -4.71 -13.72
CA GLU A 824 -3.75 -4.04 -14.16
C GLU A 824 -3.47 -2.54 -14.31
N GLY A 825 -3.91 -1.92 -15.40
CA GLY A 825 -3.73 -0.48 -15.65
C GLY A 825 -2.90 -0.17 -16.90
N THR A 826 -2.34 1.04 -16.97
CA THR A 826 -1.69 1.60 -18.15
C THR A 826 -0.30 2.14 -17.82
N ARG A 827 0.64 1.89 -18.72
CA ARG A 827 1.97 2.49 -18.78
C ARG A 827 2.14 3.21 -20.10
N LEU A 828 2.74 4.39 -20.06
CA LEU A 828 3.08 5.17 -21.25
C LEU A 828 4.42 5.85 -21.02
N LYS A 829 5.31 5.77 -22.01
CA LYS A 829 6.57 6.49 -22.04
C LYS A 829 6.73 7.13 -23.40
N VAL A 830 7.04 8.41 -23.40
CA VAL A 830 7.44 9.17 -24.58
C VAL A 830 8.86 9.68 -24.33
N ARG A 831 9.80 9.28 -25.18
CA ARG A 831 11.22 9.65 -25.10
C ARG A 831 11.64 10.36 -26.38
N TYR A 832 12.30 11.49 -26.24
CA TYR A 832 12.94 12.22 -27.34
C TYR A 832 14.43 12.38 -27.05
N ASP A 833 15.27 11.74 -27.88
CA ASP A 833 16.72 11.82 -27.84
C ASP A 833 17.22 12.81 -28.90
N LEU A 834 18.10 13.74 -28.52
CA LEU A 834 18.82 14.62 -29.43
C LEU A 834 20.32 14.41 -29.25
N PHE A 835 20.99 13.88 -30.27
CA PHE A 835 22.43 13.66 -30.31
C PHE A 835 23.07 14.68 -31.27
N GLY A 836 23.55 15.80 -30.73
CA GLY A 836 24.35 16.78 -31.47
C GLY A 836 25.77 16.25 -31.67
N GLY A 837 26.12 15.88 -32.90
CA GLY A 837 27.48 15.42 -33.20
C GLY A 837 28.49 16.56 -33.07
N ILE A 838 29.64 16.28 -32.45
CA ILE A 838 30.76 17.22 -32.30
C ILE A 838 32.03 16.66 -32.92
N SER A 839 33.02 17.52 -33.17
CA SER A 839 34.31 17.13 -33.78
C SER A 839 34.15 16.39 -35.12
N GLY A 840 33.28 16.90 -36.00
CA GLY A 840 33.01 16.30 -37.32
C GLY A 840 32.03 15.11 -37.33
N THR A 841 31.53 14.69 -36.16
CA THR A 841 30.50 13.64 -36.06
C THR A 841 29.14 14.14 -36.57
N LYS A 842 28.42 13.36 -37.36
CA LYS A 842 27.04 13.68 -37.77
C LYS A 842 26.05 13.37 -36.64
N GLY A 843 25.17 14.32 -36.33
CA GLY A 843 24.14 14.16 -35.31
C GLY A 843 22.88 13.43 -35.79
N PHE A 844 22.06 13.00 -34.83
CA PHE A 844 20.75 12.40 -35.07
C PHE A 844 19.77 12.72 -33.94
N ASN A 845 18.48 12.51 -34.19
CA ASN A 845 17.45 12.54 -33.17
C ASN A 845 16.58 11.29 -33.25
N ARG A 846 15.87 11.00 -32.16
CA ARG A 846 15.00 9.82 -32.08
C ARG A 846 13.81 10.07 -31.15
N LEU A 847 12.61 9.82 -31.66
CA LEU A 847 11.37 9.77 -30.88
C LEU A 847 11.03 8.30 -30.63
N VAL A 848 10.73 7.93 -29.39
CA VAL A 848 10.23 6.61 -29.00
C VAL A 848 8.97 6.76 -28.16
N VAL A 849 7.95 5.98 -28.47
CA VAL A 849 6.70 5.89 -27.73
C VAL A 849 6.43 4.42 -27.40
N ASP A 850 6.36 4.07 -26.12
CA ASP A 850 5.95 2.74 -25.65
C ASP A 850 4.73 2.89 -24.74
N MET A 851 3.62 2.26 -25.13
CA MET A 851 2.36 2.24 -24.40
C MET A 851 1.97 0.79 -24.12
N ARG A 852 1.64 0.49 -22.86
CA ARG A 852 1.16 -0.83 -22.42
C ARG A 852 -0.13 -0.67 -21.64
N HIS A 853 -1.11 -1.54 -21.89
CA HIS A 853 -2.36 -1.56 -21.14
C HIS A 853 -2.70 -3.00 -20.74
N TYR A 854 -3.07 -3.17 -19.47
CA TYR A 854 -3.38 -4.46 -18.87
C TYR A 854 -4.83 -4.41 -18.38
N GLN A 855 -5.72 -5.03 -19.15
CA GLN A 855 -7.14 -5.09 -18.86
C GLN A 855 -7.47 -6.41 -18.17
N LYS A 856 -8.04 -6.33 -16.96
CA LYS A 856 -8.64 -7.50 -16.31
C LYS A 856 -9.91 -7.89 -17.07
N VAL A 857 -9.94 -9.11 -17.59
CA VAL A 857 -11.09 -9.64 -18.35
C VAL A 857 -12.06 -10.35 -17.41
N HIS A 858 -11.55 -11.31 -16.63
CA HIS A 858 -12.33 -12.05 -15.65
C HIS A 858 -11.42 -12.67 -14.59
N ARG A 859 -11.75 -12.49 -13.30
CA ARG A 859 -10.92 -12.95 -12.17
C ARG A 859 -9.45 -12.53 -12.33
N ASP A 860 -8.54 -13.47 -12.59
CA ASP A 860 -7.10 -13.20 -12.75
C ASP A 860 -6.64 -13.30 -14.22
N ILE A 861 -7.58 -13.44 -15.17
CA ILE A 861 -7.29 -13.41 -16.61
C ILE A 861 -7.07 -11.96 -17.03
N ILE A 862 -5.93 -11.71 -17.68
CA ILE A 862 -5.48 -10.38 -18.09
C ILE A 862 -5.25 -10.38 -19.60
N LEU A 863 -5.84 -9.41 -20.28
CA LEU A 863 -5.48 -9.04 -21.65
C LEU A 863 -4.43 -7.94 -21.56
N ALA A 864 -3.20 -8.26 -21.95
CA ALA A 864 -2.08 -7.33 -21.98
C ALA A 864 -1.85 -6.88 -23.42
N THR A 865 -1.88 -5.57 -23.67
CA THR A 865 -1.59 -4.98 -24.97
C THR A 865 -0.38 -4.06 -24.89
N ARG A 866 0.39 -4.00 -25.98
CA ARG A 866 1.57 -3.14 -26.11
C ARG A 866 1.62 -2.52 -27.49
N ILE A 867 1.96 -1.24 -27.55
CA ILE A 867 2.26 -0.50 -28.78
C ILE A 867 3.63 0.13 -28.60
N SER A 868 4.54 -0.12 -29.53
CA SER A 868 5.87 0.50 -29.55
C SER A 868 6.14 1.12 -30.90
N LEU A 869 6.53 2.39 -30.89
CA LEU A 869 6.89 3.18 -32.06
C LEU A 869 8.25 3.82 -31.82
N ALA A 870 9.14 3.75 -32.80
CA ALA A 870 10.32 4.60 -32.82
C ALA A 870 10.53 5.21 -34.20
N HIS A 871 11.09 6.42 -34.23
CA HIS A 871 11.46 7.13 -35.44
C HIS A 871 12.77 7.87 -35.20
N SER A 872 13.78 7.59 -36.03
CA SER A 872 15.07 8.29 -36.03
C SER A 872 15.24 9.13 -37.28
N ALA A 873 15.72 10.36 -37.11
CA ALA A 873 15.99 11.31 -38.17
C ALA A 873 17.30 12.11 -37.91
N GLY A 874 17.63 13.05 -38.80
CA GLY A 874 18.86 13.85 -38.74
C GLY A 874 19.88 13.47 -39.81
N ALA A 875 21.12 13.93 -39.65
CA ALA A 875 22.20 13.72 -40.63
C ALA A 875 22.77 12.29 -40.61
N SER A 876 22.57 11.54 -39.52
CA SER A 876 22.95 10.13 -39.37
C SER A 876 21.88 9.34 -38.60
N PRO A 877 20.68 9.12 -39.18
CA PRO A 877 19.60 8.37 -38.53
C PRO A 877 20.05 6.97 -38.11
N LYS A 878 19.59 6.50 -36.94
CA LYS A 878 19.93 5.18 -36.41
C LYS A 878 18.85 4.16 -36.70
N GLN A 879 19.27 2.91 -36.87
CA GLN A 879 18.39 1.82 -37.30
C GLN A 879 17.65 1.18 -36.12
N SER A 880 16.40 0.82 -36.36
CA SER A 880 15.61 -0.12 -35.55
C SER A 880 15.61 -1.49 -36.22
N VAL A 881 15.58 -2.54 -35.41
CA VAL A 881 15.55 -3.93 -35.85
C VAL A 881 14.27 -4.60 -35.34
N LEU A 882 13.56 -5.30 -36.20
CA LEU A 882 12.33 -6.03 -35.91
C LEU A 882 12.55 -7.54 -36.04
N GLY A 883 12.02 -8.33 -35.10
CA GLY A 883 12.09 -9.79 -35.10
C GLY A 883 12.80 -10.36 -33.87
N GLY A 884 12.56 -11.63 -33.59
CA GLY A 884 13.12 -12.33 -32.43
C GLY A 884 12.50 -11.88 -31.10
N MET A 885 13.12 -12.35 -30.02
CA MET A 885 12.69 -12.12 -28.64
C MET A 885 13.90 -11.87 -27.73
N GLU A 886 13.78 -10.96 -26.78
CA GLU A 886 14.84 -10.71 -25.79
C GLU A 886 15.12 -11.96 -24.94
N ASN A 887 16.40 -12.19 -24.60
CA ASN A 887 16.87 -13.36 -23.85
C ASN A 887 16.46 -14.71 -24.48
N TRP A 888 16.29 -14.77 -25.80
CA TRP A 888 16.04 -16.02 -26.51
C TRP A 888 17.31 -16.87 -26.55
N ILE A 889 17.24 -18.05 -25.92
CA ILE A 889 18.40 -18.94 -25.68
C ILE A 889 19.04 -19.43 -26.97
N ALA A 890 18.23 -19.76 -27.97
CA ALA A 890 18.67 -20.27 -29.26
C ALA A 890 18.43 -19.24 -30.37
N ASN A 891 18.82 -17.99 -30.11
CA ASN A 891 18.56 -16.90 -31.04
C ASN A 891 19.26 -17.09 -32.40
N GLN A 892 18.59 -16.65 -33.44
CA GLN A 892 19.08 -16.64 -34.81
C GLN A 892 18.85 -15.25 -35.42
N GLN A 893 19.74 -14.86 -36.33
CA GLN A 893 19.65 -13.62 -37.11
C GLN A 893 19.36 -13.96 -38.57
N GLU A 894 18.50 -13.19 -39.23
CA GLU A 894 18.32 -13.27 -40.67
C GLU A 894 19.54 -12.72 -41.41
N GLU A 895 20.03 -13.48 -42.39
CA GLU A 895 21.08 -13.04 -43.29
C GLU A 895 20.51 -12.06 -44.32
N ARG A 896 20.93 -10.79 -44.26
CA ARG A 896 20.48 -9.73 -45.16
C ARG A 896 21.64 -8.85 -45.59
N THR A 897 21.52 -8.28 -46.79
CA THR A 897 22.52 -7.37 -47.38
C THR A 897 22.76 -6.14 -46.50
N GLU A 898 21.70 -5.64 -45.86
CA GLU A 898 21.79 -4.61 -44.82
C GLU A 898 21.47 -5.23 -43.45
N ASN A 899 22.52 -5.45 -42.65
CA ASN A 899 22.39 -5.94 -41.28
C ASN A 899 22.99 -4.94 -40.27
N PRO A 900 22.17 -4.15 -39.56
CA PRO A 900 22.63 -3.20 -38.55
C PRO A 900 23.23 -3.88 -37.31
N LEU A 901 23.05 -5.20 -37.14
CA LEU A 901 23.67 -6.00 -36.08
C LEU A 901 25.00 -6.63 -36.52
N ALA A 902 25.39 -6.50 -37.79
CA ALA A 902 26.61 -7.11 -38.31
C ALA A 902 27.87 -6.50 -37.68
N ILE A 903 28.78 -7.37 -37.26
CA ILE A 903 30.07 -7.05 -36.66
C ILE A 903 31.12 -8.02 -37.22
N GLY A 904 32.38 -7.59 -37.29
CA GLY A 904 33.46 -8.42 -37.85
C GLY A 904 33.74 -8.11 -39.32
N LEU A 905 33.84 -9.16 -40.13
CA LEU A 905 34.10 -9.08 -41.56
C LEU A 905 32.81 -9.16 -42.38
N SER A 906 32.72 -8.39 -43.46
CA SER A 906 31.67 -8.57 -44.46
C SER A 906 31.89 -9.87 -45.26
N ASN A 907 30.90 -10.26 -46.07
CA ASN A 907 31.02 -11.40 -46.99
C ASN A 907 32.19 -11.26 -47.99
N GLN A 908 32.72 -10.05 -48.17
CA GLN A 908 33.89 -9.75 -49.00
C GLN A 908 35.19 -9.65 -48.18
N GLN A 909 35.19 -10.14 -46.93
CA GLN A 909 36.32 -10.05 -45.99
C GLN A 909 36.80 -8.61 -45.72
N VAL A 910 35.91 -7.63 -45.85
CA VAL A 910 36.19 -6.23 -45.50
C VAL A 910 35.74 -5.96 -44.07
N PRO A 911 36.59 -5.39 -43.20
CA PRO A 911 36.19 -5.06 -41.84
C PRO A 911 35.03 -4.05 -41.80
N ILE A 912 33.96 -4.39 -41.09
CA ILE A 912 32.78 -3.54 -40.93
C ILE A 912 33.07 -2.49 -39.84
N ASP A 913 32.85 -1.19 -40.12
CA ASP A 913 32.75 -0.14 -39.09
C ASP A 913 31.29 -0.03 -38.63
N ASN A 914 30.95 -0.68 -37.52
CA ASN A 914 29.62 -0.58 -36.91
C ASN A 914 29.68 0.05 -35.51
N ARG A 915 30.27 1.26 -35.40
CA ARG A 915 30.20 2.06 -34.16
C ARG A 915 28.78 2.36 -33.71
N ASP A 916 27.81 2.26 -34.62
CA ASP A 916 26.39 2.48 -34.37
C ASP A 916 25.67 1.28 -33.73
N ILE A 917 26.36 0.15 -33.54
CA ILE A 917 25.80 -1.04 -32.88
C ILE A 917 25.16 -0.70 -31.54
N PHE A 918 25.72 0.27 -30.83
CA PHE A 918 25.26 0.81 -29.56
C PHE A 918 24.18 1.90 -29.69
N PHE A 919 23.51 2.03 -30.81
CA PHE A 919 22.34 2.91 -30.94
C PHE A 919 21.12 2.19 -31.54
N VAL A 920 21.24 0.88 -31.81
CA VAL A 920 20.18 0.09 -32.41
C VAL A 920 19.01 -0.06 -31.44
N GLU A 921 17.80 0.18 -31.93
CA GLU A 921 16.57 -0.09 -31.16
C GLU A 921 16.03 -1.47 -31.58
N VAL A 922 15.83 -2.38 -30.62
CA VAL A 922 15.32 -3.73 -30.92
C VAL A 922 13.83 -3.81 -30.60
N ALA A 923 13.02 -4.18 -31.58
CA ALA A 923 11.59 -4.38 -31.46
C ALA A 923 11.27 -5.89 -31.60
N PRO A 924 10.84 -6.58 -30.54
CA PRO A 924 10.53 -8.00 -30.58
C PRO A 924 9.29 -8.25 -31.45
N LEU A 925 9.32 -9.36 -32.19
CA LEU A 925 8.21 -9.83 -32.99
C LEU A 925 8.32 -11.35 -33.10
N ARG A 926 7.39 -12.08 -32.47
CA ARG A 926 7.39 -13.55 -32.49
C ARG A 926 7.00 -14.06 -33.88
N GLY A 927 7.51 -15.25 -34.21
CA GLY A 927 7.32 -15.88 -35.53
C GLY A 927 8.38 -15.51 -36.58
N PHE A 928 9.38 -14.69 -36.21
CA PHE A 928 10.47 -14.28 -37.08
C PHE A 928 11.80 -14.22 -36.33
N ASN A 929 12.91 -14.51 -37.00
CA ASN A 929 14.26 -14.36 -36.44
C ASN A 929 14.64 -12.87 -36.26
N PHE A 930 15.71 -12.59 -35.51
CA PHE A 930 16.22 -11.23 -35.36
C PHE A 930 16.60 -10.64 -36.72
N ASN A 931 16.43 -9.32 -36.90
CA ASN A 931 16.76 -8.62 -38.15
C ASN A 931 15.93 -9.03 -39.38
N LYS A 932 14.73 -9.59 -39.18
CA LYS A 932 13.78 -9.83 -40.29
C LYS A 932 13.47 -8.56 -41.06
N ILE A 933 13.23 -7.44 -40.37
CA ILE A 933 13.11 -6.11 -40.99
C ILE A 933 13.93 -5.11 -40.18
N SER A 934 14.53 -4.14 -40.88
CA SER A 934 15.29 -3.06 -40.28
C SER A 934 15.01 -1.74 -41.00
N GLY A 935 15.01 -0.64 -40.26
CA GLY A 935 14.75 0.68 -40.80
C GLY A 935 14.90 1.79 -39.78
N SER A 936 14.97 3.06 -40.22
CA SER A 936 15.09 4.20 -39.31
C SER A 936 13.83 4.43 -38.45
N SER A 937 12.73 3.75 -38.78
CA SER A 937 11.47 3.77 -38.02
C SER A 937 10.93 2.36 -37.80
N HIS A 938 10.22 2.14 -36.70
CA HIS A 938 9.44 0.93 -36.49
C HIS A 938 8.09 1.23 -35.83
N LEU A 939 7.13 0.34 -36.05
CA LEU A 939 5.85 0.27 -35.35
C LEU A 939 5.55 -1.18 -35.04
N THR A 940 5.23 -1.48 -33.79
CA THR A 940 4.78 -2.81 -33.34
C THR A 940 3.56 -2.67 -32.44
N ALA A 941 2.67 -3.64 -32.55
CA ALA A 941 1.54 -3.82 -31.66
C ALA A 941 1.43 -5.30 -31.27
N SER A 942 1.30 -5.58 -29.98
CA SER A 942 1.21 -6.92 -29.42
C SER A 942 -0.01 -7.04 -28.51
N ALA A 943 -0.68 -8.17 -28.56
CA ALA A 943 -1.76 -8.54 -27.66
C ALA A 943 -1.50 -9.93 -27.09
N GLU A 944 -1.57 -10.07 -25.77
CA GLU A 944 -1.40 -11.32 -25.03
C GLU A 944 -2.59 -11.54 -24.08
N LEU A 945 -3.29 -12.66 -24.24
CA LEU A 945 -4.28 -13.12 -23.28
C LEU A 945 -3.61 -14.08 -22.28
N ARG A 946 -3.39 -13.61 -21.05
CA ARG A 946 -2.69 -14.35 -19.99
C ARG A 946 -3.71 -15.01 -19.05
N MET A 947 -3.69 -16.34 -18.97
CA MET A 947 -4.58 -17.13 -18.13
C MET A 947 -3.79 -17.92 -17.06
N PRO A 948 -3.90 -17.56 -15.76
CA PRO A 948 -3.25 -18.30 -14.68
C PRO A 948 -4.02 -19.60 -14.39
N LEU A 949 -3.68 -20.68 -15.10
CA LEU A 949 -4.51 -21.88 -15.22
C LEU A 949 -4.87 -22.50 -13.87
N ILE A 950 -3.89 -22.76 -13.00
CA ILE A 950 -4.13 -23.45 -11.72
C ILE A 950 -4.86 -22.54 -10.73
N LYS A 951 -4.45 -21.27 -10.60
CA LYS A 951 -5.14 -20.26 -9.75
C LYS A 951 -6.58 -20.03 -10.18
N TYR A 952 -6.87 -20.16 -11.48
CA TYR A 952 -8.22 -19.96 -11.99
C TYR A 952 -9.18 -21.04 -11.45
N PHE A 953 -8.77 -22.31 -11.45
CA PHE A 953 -9.61 -23.43 -11.00
C PHE A 953 -9.52 -23.69 -9.49
N TYR A 954 -8.33 -23.61 -8.90
CA TYR A 954 -8.11 -23.87 -7.47
C TYR A 954 -8.23 -22.60 -6.63
N ARG A 955 -9.10 -22.64 -5.61
CA ARG A 955 -9.42 -21.47 -4.75
C ARG A 955 -8.71 -21.48 -3.39
N GLY A 956 -7.77 -22.39 -3.17
CA GLY A 956 -6.98 -22.46 -1.93
C GLY A 956 -5.55 -21.92 -2.11
N PRO A 957 -4.74 -21.89 -1.03
CA PRO A 957 -3.33 -21.53 -1.12
C PRO A 957 -2.55 -22.60 -1.91
N ILE A 958 -1.78 -22.17 -2.92
CA ILE A 958 -0.92 -23.06 -3.73
C ILE A 958 0.51 -22.93 -3.23
N THR A 959 1.02 -24.00 -2.62
CA THR A 959 2.38 -24.04 -2.05
C THR A 959 3.46 -24.11 -3.13
N SER A 960 3.22 -24.86 -4.22
CA SER A 960 4.16 -24.98 -5.34
C SER A 960 4.30 -23.66 -6.12
N ASN A 961 5.50 -23.08 -6.13
CA ASN A 961 5.79 -21.83 -6.85
C ASN A 961 5.62 -21.99 -8.37
N PHE A 962 5.87 -23.19 -8.90
CA PHE A 962 5.62 -23.54 -10.29
C PHE A 962 4.11 -23.47 -10.60
N LEU A 963 3.29 -24.24 -9.88
CA LEU A 963 1.84 -24.30 -10.14
C LEU A 963 1.14 -22.96 -9.88
N ARG A 964 1.57 -22.22 -8.85
CA ARG A 964 1.03 -20.92 -8.49
C ARG A 964 1.23 -19.87 -9.58
N ASN A 965 2.32 -19.96 -10.34
CA ASN A 965 2.68 -18.99 -11.39
C ASN A 965 2.55 -19.55 -12.80
N PHE A 966 2.02 -20.76 -12.96
CA PHE A 966 1.80 -21.37 -14.27
C PHE A 966 0.69 -20.63 -15.02
N GLN A 967 1.04 -20.05 -16.15
CA GLN A 967 0.16 -19.29 -17.03
C GLN A 967 0.17 -19.91 -18.43
N PHE A 968 -1.02 -20.12 -18.96
CA PHE A 968 -1.21 -20.31 -20.40
C PHE A 968 -1.41 -18.95 -21.06
N VAL A 969 -0.84 -18.75 -22.24
CA VAL A 969 -0.96 -17.49 -22.98
C VAL A 969 -1.23 -17.75 -24.45
N ALA A 970 -2.17 -16.99 -25.00
CA ALA A 970 -2.35 -16.84 -26.44
C ALA A 970 -1.94 -15.43 -26.85
N PHE A 971 -1.30 -15.27 -28.00
CA PHE A 971 -0.78 -13.98 -28.42
C PHE A 971 -0.88 -13.73 -29.92
N SER A 972 -0.87 -12.45 -30.28
CA SER A 972 -0.76 -11.95 -31.64
C SER A 972 0.07 -10.67 -31.63
N ASP A 973 1.06 -10.60 -32.51
CA ASP A 973 1.97 -9.47 -32.70
C ASP A 973 1.90 -9.03 -34.16
N ILE A 974 1.86 -7.73 -34.40
CA ILE A 974 1.98 -7.15 -35.73
C ILE A 974 3.08 -6.10 -35.71
N GLY A 975 3.95 -6.09 -36.71
CA GLY A 975 5.09 -5.20 -36.74
C GLY A 975 5.53 -4.81 -38.14
N THR A 976 6.15 -3.63 -38.24
CA THR A 976 6.82 -3.17 -39.45
C THR A 976 8.00 -2.27 -39.08
N ALA A 977 9.04 -2.28 -39.89
CA ALA A 977 10.15 -1.34 -39.82
C ALA A 977 10.45 -0.81 -41.23
N TRP A 978 10.88 0.45 -41.35
CA TRP A 978 11.09 1.09 -42.64
C TRP A 978 12.06 2.27 -42.59
N THR A 979 12.57 2.63 -43.77
CA THR A 979 13.36 3.84 -44.02
C THR A 979 12.65 4.72 -45.04
N GLY A 980 12.57 6.03 -44.77
CA GLY A 980 11.91 7.03 -45.62
C GLY A 980 10.52 7.47 -45.11
N LYS A 981 9.66 7.96 -46.02
CA LYS A 981 8.38 8.63 -45.68
C LYS A 981 7.32 7.72 -45.03
N GLY A 982 7.46 6.40 -45.11
CA GLY A 982 6.50 5.44 -44.56
C GLY A 982 6.82 3.98 -44.88
N PRO A 983 6.03 3.02 -44.36
CA PRO A 983 6.26 1.58 -44.53
C PRO A 983 6.32 1.10 -45.98
N PHE A 984 5.54 1.73 -46.87
CA PHE A 984 5.49 1.43 -48.30
C PHE A 984 6.52 2.19 -49.15
N SER A 985 7.51 2.83 -48.51
CA SER A 985 8.60 3.53 -49.20
C SER A 985 9.42 2.58 -50.08
N ARG A 986 9.82 3.05 -51.27
CA ARG A 986 10.75 2.32 -52.16
C ARG A 986 12.17 2.21 -51.58
N GLN A 987 12.48 3.03 -50.57
CA GLN A 987 13.75 2.98 -49.82
C GLN A 987 13.72 1.94 -48.69
N ASN A 988 12.63 1.18 -48.55
CA ASN A 988 12.52 0.18 -47.49
C ASN A 988 13.39 -1.03 -47.82
N SER A 989 14.19 -1.48 -46.84
CA SER A 989 15.13 -2.61 -46.97
C SER A 989 14.45 -3.92 -47.33
N LEU A 990 13.12 -4.01 -47.11
CA LEU A 990 12.29 -5.17 -47.45
C LEU A 990 12.04 -5.32 -48.95
N ASN A 991 12.09 -4.21 -49.69
CA ASN A 991 11.75 -4.16 -51.10
C ASN A 991 12.98 -4.18 -52.02
N THR A 992 14.18 -3.89 -51.51
CA THR A 992 15.41 -3.80 -52.32
C THR A 992 16.29 -5.03 -52.11
N GLU A 993 16.43 -5.85 -53.16
CA GLU A 993 17.43 -6.91 -53.23
C GLU A 993 18.54 -6.50 -54.19
N ILE A 994 19.78 -6.42 -53.69
CA ILE A 994 20.93 -6.05 -54.50
C ILE A 994 21.61 -7.34 -54.95
N ILE A 995 21.39 -7.70 -56.21
CA ILE A 995 22.06 -8.84 -56.84
C ILE A 995 23.36 -8.33 -57.43
N ARG A 996 24.49 -8.88 -56.95
CA ARG A 996 25.83 -8.55 -57.46
C ARG A 996 26.43 -9.77 -58.15
N SER A 997 26.93 -9.53 -59.36
CA SER A 997 27.80 -10.43 -60.13
C SER A 997 29.13 -9.73 -60.37
N ASP A 998 30.16 -10.46 -60.80
CA ASP A 998 31.53 -9.92 -60.98
C ASP A 998 31.59 -8.72 -61.95
N PHE A 999 30.58 -8.55 -62.83
CA PHE A 999 30.57 -7.51 -63.88
C PHE A 999 29.34 -6.59 -63.86
N TRP A 1000 28.35 -6.83 -62.99
CA TRP A 1000 27.16 -5.97 -62.88
C TRP A 1000 26.52 -6.02 -61.49
N THR A 1001 25.80 -4.95 -61.14
CA THR A 1001 24.95 -4.87 -59.94
C THR A 1001 23.55 -4.46 -60.37
N ALA A 1002 22.52 -5.24 -60.02
CA ALA A 1002 21.12 -4.82 -60.19
C ALA A 1002 20.46 -4.70 -58.83
N THR A 1003 19.68 -3.63 -58.66
CA THR A 1003 18.80 -3.47 -57.49
C THR A 1003 17.39 -3.84 -57.94
N VAL A 1004 16.91 -5.00 -57.51
CA VAL A 1004 15.55 -5.47 -57.78
C VAL A 1004 14.64 -4.89 -56.70
N ASN A 1005 13.62 -4.13 -57.13
CA ASN A 1005 12.59 -3.57 -56.27
C ASN A 1005 11.34 -4.46 -56.29
N ASN A 1006 11.21 -5.36 -55.31
CA ASN A 1006 10.02 -6.20 -55.12
C ASN A 1006 9.04 -5.50 -54.18
N PHE A 1007 7.79 -5.31 -54.60
CA PHE A 1007 6.74 -4.76 -53.73
C PHE A 1007 6.20 -5.85 -52.81
N ARG A 1008 6.71 -5.90 -51.58
CA ARG A 1008 6.25 -6.81 -50.52
C ARG A 1008 5.36 -6.08 -49.52
N ASN A 1009 4.49 -6.82 -48.82
CA ASN A 1009 3.71 -6.24 -47.73
C ASN A 1009 4.66 -5.93 -46.56
N PRO A 1010 4.78 -4.66 -46.11
CA PRO A 1010 5.74 -4.29 -45.07
C PRO A 1010 5.30 -4.72 -43.66
N PHE A 1011 4.07 -5.20 -43.48
CA PHE A 1011 3.57 -5.67 -42.19
C PHE A 1011 3.80 -7.17 -42.04
N LEU A 1012 4.41 -7.54 -40.92
CA LEU A 1012 4.58 -8.90 -40.46
C LEU A 1012 3.59 -9.17 -39.34
N LEU A 1013 2.93 -10.32 -39.38
CA LEU A 1013 2.04 -10.79 -38.32
C LEU A 1013 2.62 -12.06 -37.71
N GLY A 1014 2.77 -12.10 -36.39
CA GLY A 1014 3.12 -13.30 -35.64
C GLY A 1014 1.97 -13.68 -34.72
N TYR A 1015 1.60 -14.94 -34.62
CA TYR A 1015 0.60 -15.39 -33.65
C TYR A 1015 0.95 -16.75 -33.10
N GLY A 1016 0.43 -17.08 -31.92
CA GLY A 1016 0.77 -18.35 -31.30
C GLY A 1016 0.26 -18.53 -29.88
N VAL A 1017 0.80 -19.56 -29.25
CA VAL A 1017 0.48 -19.95 -27.88
C VAL A 1017 1.75 -20.19 -27.09
N GLY A 1018 1.67 -20.05 -25.77
CA GLY A 1018 2.81 -20.25 -24.90
C GLY A 1018 2.43 -20.57 -23.47
N ALA A 1019 3.45 -20.96 -22.71
CA ALA A 1019 3.37 -21.22 -21.28
C ALA A 1019 4.42 -20.37 -20.55
N ARG A 1020 4.05 -19.85 -19.38
CA ARG A 1020 4.93 -19.05 -18.52
C ARG A 1020 4.88 -19.63 -17.12
N THR A 1021 6.02 -19.74 -16.45
CA THR A 1021 6.06 -20.25 -15.07
C THR A 1021 7.40 -19.96 -14.40
N MET A 1022 7.49 -20.26 -13.11
CA MET A 1022 8.72 -20.21 -12.33
C MET A 1022 9.42 -21.57 -12.33
N LEU A 1023 10.65 -21.61 -12.87
CA LEU A 1023 11.52 -22.79 -12.88
C LEU A 1023 12.89 -22.43 -12.29
N PHE A 1024 13.32 -23.14 -11.26
CA PHE A 1024 14.61 -22.92 -10.58
C PHE A 1024 14.85 -21.47 -10.12
N GLY A 1025 13.77 -20.73 -9.83
CA GLY A 1025 13.82 -19.32 -9.45
C GLY A 1025 13.84 -18.32 -10.62
N PHE A 1026 13.85 -18.80 -11.86
CA PHE A 1026 13.76 -17.98 -13.07
C PHE A 1026 12.33 -17.99 -13.63
N TYR A 1027 11.87 -16.83 -14.10
CA TYR A 1027 10.64 -16.75 -14.86
C TYR A 1027 10.94 -17.15 -16.31
N VAL A 1028 10.41 -18.30 -16.71
CA VAL A 1028 10.64 -18.92 -18.01
C VAL A 1028 9.39 -18.78 -18.85
N LYS A 1029 9.58 -18.37 -20.12
CA LYS A 1029 8.53 -18.33 -21.13
C LYS A 1029 8.90 -19.29 -22.26
N PHE A 1030 7.95 -20.16 -22.60
CA PHE A 1030 8.00 -20.97 -23.81
C PHE A 1030 6.86 -20.53 -24.72
N ASP A 1031 7.18 -19.96 -25.88
CA ASP A 1031 6.19 -19.51 -26.86
C ASP A 1031 6.41 -20.25 -28.20
N TYR A 1032 5.34 -20.72 -28.84
CA TYR A 1032 5.37 -21.36 -30.15
C TYR A 1032 4.59 -20.49 -31.13
N ALA A 1033 5.29 -19.88 -32.09
CA ALA A 1033 4.74 -18.79 -32.90
C ALA A 1033 4.85 -19.07 -34.40
N TRP A 1034 3.77 -18.86 -35.13
CA TRP A 1034 3.73 -18.84 -36.59
C TRP A 1034 3.88 -17.40 -37.08
N GLY A 1035 4.77 -17.20 -38.05
CA GLY A 1035 4.90 -15.93 -38.78
C GLY A 1035 4.04 -15.95 -40.04
N PHE A 1036 3.42 -14.82 -40.37
CA PHE A 1036 2.71 -14.58 -41.62
C PHE A 1036 3.33 -13.37 -42.31
N ASP A 1037 3.90 -13.59 -43.48
CA ASP A 1037 4.47 -12.57 -44.34
C ASP A 1037 4.10 -12.81 -45.81
N ASN A 1038 3.81 -11.73 -46.54
CA ASN A 1038 3.44 -11.77 -47.98
C ASN A 1038 2.31 -12.74 -48.38
N GLY A 1039 1.36 -13.03 -47.49
CA GLY A 1039 0.23 -13.92 -47.80
C GLY A 1039 0.49 -15.39 -47.45
N GLU A 1040 1.69 -15.72 -46.97
CA GLU A 1040 2.08 -17.09 -46.62
C GLU A 1040 2.32 -17.23 -45.12
N VAL A 1041 2.03 -18.43 -44.58
CA VAL A 1041 2.30 -18.77 -43.18
C VAL A 1041 3.59 -19.57 -43.11
N ASN A 1042 4.59 -19.02 -42.42
CA ASN A 1042 5.88 -19.65 -42.18
C ASN A 1042 5.79 -20.79 -41.15
N SER A 1043 6.81 -21.63 -41.12
CA SER A 1043 6.99 -22.65 -40.08
C SER A 1043 7.04 -21.99 -38.70
N ALA A 1044 6.46 -22.69 -37.71
CA ALA A 1044 6.46 -22.18 -36.35
C ALA A 1044 7.85 -22.23 -35.72
N ILE A 1045 8.19 -21.18 -34.99
CA ILE A 1045 9.46 -21.04 -34.29
C ILE A 1045 9.22 -21.21 -32.78
N PRO A 1046 9.93 -22.11 -32.09
CA PRO A 1046 9.90 -22.21 -30.64
C PRO A 1046 10.83 -21.17 -29.99
N TYR A 1047 10.28 -20.37 -29.08
CA TYR A 1047 11.01 -19.39 -28.28
C TYR A 1047 11.08 -19.85 -26.84
N LEU A 1048 12.30 -20.11 -26.35
CA LEU A 1048 12.58 -20.28 -24.92
C LEU A 1048 13.30 -19.02 -24.43
N THR A 1049 12.63 -18.23 -23.61
CA THR A 1049 13.11 -16.92 -23.15
C THR A 1049 13.08 -16.81 -21.63
N LEU A 1050 14.01 -16.03 -21.09
CA LEU A 1050 14.10 -15.71 -19.67
C LEU A 1050 13.69 -14.25 -19.44
N GLY A 1051 12.73 -14.03 -18.53
CA GLY A 1051 12.23 -12.69 -18.21
C GLY A 1051 10.71 -12.58 -18.33
N TYR A 1052 10.15 -11.46 -17.85
CA TYR A 1052 8.73 -11.34 -17.53
C TYR A 1052 7.85 -10.82 -18.68
N ASP A 1053 8.26 -9.80 -19.41
CA ASP A 1053 7.36 -9.08 -20.33
C ASP A 1053 7.56 -9.44 -21.82
N PHE A 1054 6.81 -8.76 -22.71
CA PHE A 1054 6.77 -8.97 -24.16
C PHE A 1054 8.14 -9.02 -24.83
#